data_AF-A0A7C3N3Y0-F1
#
_entry.id   AF-A0A7C3N3Y0-F1
#
_cell.length_a   1.000
_cell.length_b   1.000
_cell.length_c   1.000
_cell.angle_alpha   90.00
_cell.angle_beta   90.00
_cell.angle_gamma   90.00
#
_symmetry.space_group_name_H-M   'P 1'
#
loop_
_entity.id
_entity.type
_entity.pdbx_description
1 polymer ?
#
loop_
_entity_poly.entity_id
_entity_poly.type
_entity_poly.pdbx_seq_one_letter_code
_entity_poly.pdbx_strand_id
1 'polypeptide(L)'
;MRKWLLLLFCLLLGFDQADAASAKVAGKVLNVNGEGIAGVKVAVQGQSVSAVTSRDGSFELKGVAPGNVFLYASSPSKAYLDGETLKSIPVKDGAAVTGVTITLSGRPSDAATYVGMKSCSECHDAKYFKALDGSPRAAAHSRFVTEGTSHMVYKNMWPEPGSKYLPRDPQGKLLKVQDPLDGKGLVHLALCTKGEGTSRQYLFKFYPEQPAGVSLTEADLDCSDKPSDAIWIPVAGTIGGEGNWGKGYVDPNHKIPDRHPNFGEGKQRFLARIEDVPVIAKWMKENGISREGQKQDYICFLPVYIMQDGTSADSKVLAKNEVGFPAFWQKSPKNWATPDNTLSRNCAGCHATGVTIRTKDFPGYKSVVTYWDYKDMNVTCERCHGPGSEHAQTSDRTKIISPQYLTAKAGNELCGQCHGSHDGKSQNPMGVFKPPFDAKYKDTLGHGFFVPGVYDLETFYLNLCQPSPHLETDWKEGSFHTWPDQTHGRAHSMELCELQRSAHWSNGSQKLTCYTCHDGHTLDGGPASFKVGAYDFTNAAYGNNVLCLACHATRGQFKDISIADVAVLQLEAGRKVTKDGTPFATKPSDAALARNRVAKSVAKHMQVGAGMGGALYTPDNPSMPVGNCASCHMPKIGKLQDVNVDAQYHLDFDKKGKSAMAEGNVASHVFDIVWPGQSAILRNPDPSKGKDYDIMPNSCSKCHAFARISGDGD
;
A
#
# COMPACT_ATOMS: atom_id res chain seq x y z
N MET A 1 67.60 -3.63 20.73
CA MET A 1 68.17 -4.99 20.79
C MET A 1 67.38 -5.90 19.84
N ARG A 2 68.07 -6.48 18.85
CA ARG A 2 67.78 -7.66 17.97
C ARG A 2 66.30 -7.97 17.62
N LYS A 3 65.79 -7.81 16.38
CA LYS A 3 66.07 -8.51 15.08
C LYS A 3 66.21 -10.04 15.18
N TRP A 4 65.20 -10.81 14.74
CA TRP A 4 65.18 -12.17 14.14
C TRP A 4 63.77 -12.32 13.51
N LEU A 5 63.47 -12.46 12.21
CA LEU A 5 63.93 -13.32 11.11
C LEU A 5 63.77 -14.83 11.36
N LEU A 6 62.68 -15.42 10.87
CA LEU A 6 62.51 -16.84 10.49
C LEU A 6 61.36 -16.89 9.45
N LEU A 7 61.67 -16.89 8.16
CA LEU A 7 61.93 -18.04 7.27
C LEU A 7 60.66 -18.81 6.86
N LEU A 8 60.36 -18.64 5.57
CA LEU A 8 59.53 -19.47 4.70
C LEU A 8 59.48 -20.95 5.11
N PHE A 9 58.27 -21.48 5.20
CA PHE A 9 57.97 -22.82 4.70
C PHE A 9 56.67 -22.77 3.89
N CYS A 10 56.84 -22.66 2.57
CA CYS A 10 55.79 -22.98 1.60
C CYS A 10 55.45 -24.46 1.75
N LEU A 11 54.28 -24.78 2.29
CA LEU A 11 53.57 -25.98 1.89
C LEU A 11 52.56 -25.58 0.81
N LEU A 12 52.98 -25.82 -0.43
CA LEU A 12 52.12 -25.91 -1.60
C LEU A 12 51.17 -27.09 -1.39
N LEU A 13 50.04 -26.86 -0.72
CA LEU A 13 48.83 -27.59 -1.07
C LEU A 13 48.31 -26.91 -2.33
N GLY A 14 48.80 -27.39 -3.48
CA GLY A 14 48.14 -27.17 -4.74
C GLY A 14 46.74 -27.75 -4.62
N PHE A 15 45.77 -26.91 -4.28
CA PHE A 15 44.43 -27.13 -4.78
C PHE A 15 44.58 -27.04 -6.29
N ASP A 16 44.54 -28.19 -6.95
CA ASP A 16 44.08 -28.26 -8.33
C ASP A 16 42.73 -27.52 -8.35
N GLN A 17 42.76 -26.24 -8.74
CA GLN A 17 41.63 -25.65 -9.43
C GLN A 17 41.50 -26.47 -10.71
N ALA A 18 40.79 -27.58 -10.61
CA ALA A 18 40.18 -28.18 -11.78
C ALA A 18 39.47 -27.03 -12.51
N ASP A 19 39.90 -26.73 -13.72
CA ASP A 19 39.23 -25.84 -14.66
C ASP A 19 37.77 -26.30 -14.74
N ALA A 20 36.89 -25.72 -13.91
CA ALA A 20 35.46 -25.93 -14.01
C ALA A 20 35.09 -25.51 -15.44
N ALA A 21 34.59 -26.46 -16.23
CA ALA A 21 34.32 -26.23 -17.63
C ALA A 21 33.27 -25.12 -17.73
N SER A 22 33.69 -23.91 -18.08
CA SER A 22 32.81 -22.75 -17.96
C SER A 22 31.60 -22.89 -18.88
N ALA A 23 30.40 -22.62 -18.34
CA ALA A 23 29.15 -22.83 -19.06
C ALA A 23 28.85 -21.69 -20.06
N LYS A 24 27.93 -21.97 -20.98
CA LYS A 24 27.41 -20.99 -21.95
C LYS A 24 25.93 -20.71 -21.69
N VAL A 25 25.54 -19.44 -21.79
CA VAL A 25 24.14 -19.02 -21.72
C VAL A 25 23.83 -18.15 -22.91
N ALA A 26 22.88 -18.55 -23.75
CA ALA A 26 22.50 -17.84 -24.97
C ALA A 26 20.99 -17.58 -25.02
N GLY A 27 20.62 -16.49 -25.69
CA GLY A 27 19.25 -16.01 -25.70
C GLY A 27 19.00 -14.82 -26.60
N LYS A 28 17.84 -14.18 -26.41
CA LYS A 28 17.44 -12.95 -27.11
C LYS A 28 16.96 -11.88 -26.15
N VAL A 29 17.26 -10.62 -26.47
CA VAL A 29 16.58 -9.46 -25.91
C VAL A 29 15.62 -8.89 -26.94
N LEU A 30 14.34 -8.79 -26.56
CA LEU A 30 13.25 -8.38 -27.43
C LEU A 30 12.56 -7.12 -26.89
N ASN A 31 11.91 -6.36 -27.76
CA ASN A 31 10.94 -5.35 -27.35
C ASN A 31 9.57 -6.00 -27.09
N VAL A 32 8.60 -5.21 -26.64
CA VAL A 32 7.24 -5.66 -26.34
C VAL A 32 6.42 -6.16 -27.55
N ASN A 33 6.90 -5.89 -28.77
CA ASN A 33 6.34 -6.41 -30.03
C ASN A 33 7.01 -7.71 -30.47
N GLY A 34 8.02 -8.20 -29.73
CA GLY A 34 8.77 -9.43 -30.04
C GLY A 34 9.94 -9.22 -31.00
N GLU A 35 10.32 -7.99 -31.29
CA GLU A 35 11.42 -7.65 -32.21
C GLU A 35 12.74 -7.58 -31.45
N GLY A 36 13.83 -8.05 -32.06
CA GLY A 36 15.16 -8.06 -31.44
C GLY A 36 15.75 -6.66 -31.25
N ILE A 37 16.37 -6.41 -30.09
CA ILE A 37 17.01 -5.13 -29.78
C ILE A 37 18.53 -5.28 -29.86
N ALA A 38 19.17 -4.52 -30.74
CA ALA A 38 20.62 -4.51 -30.90
C ALA A 38 21.32 -3.63 -29.84
N GLY A 39 22.55 -4.00 -29.46
CA GLY A 39 23.39 -3.17 -28.59
C GLY A 39 23.09 -3.24 -27.09
N VAL A 40 22.14 -4.07 -26.66
CA VAL A 40 21.81 -4.27 -25.24
C VAL A 40 22.98 -4.98 -24.56
N LYS A 41 23.47 -4.45 -23.45
CA LYS A 41 24.47 -5.14 -22.62
C LYS A 41 23.77 -6.11 -21.69
N VAL A 42 23.97 -7.40 -21.90
CA VAL A 42 23.47 -8.48 -21.04
C VAL A 42 24.60 -8.93 -20.11
N ALA A 43 24.40 -8.87 -18.80
CA ALA A 43 25.40 -9.23 -17.80
C ALA A 43 24.85 -10.27 -16.82
N VAL A 44 25.72 -11.21 -16.41
CA VAL A 44 25.41 -12.15 -15.34
C VAL A 44 25.60 -11.45 -13.99
N GLN A 45 24.55 -11.35 -13.18
CA GLN A 45 24.64 -10.68 -11.89
C GLN A 45 25.60 -11.42 -10.95
N GLY A 46 26.50 -10.67 -10.31
CA GLY A 46 27.52 -11.21 -9.42
C GLY A 46 28.72 -11.86 -10.13
N GLN A 47 28.80 -11.81 -11.46
CA GLN A 47 29.95 -12.33 -12.23
C GLN A 47 30.45 -11.27 -13.22
N SER A 48 31.75 -11.33 -13.56
CA SER A 48 32.34 -10.46 -14.58
C SER A 48 32.13 -11.00 -16.01
N VAL A 49 30.90 -11.46 -16.31
CA VAL A 49 30.52 -12.06 -17.59
C VAL A 49 29.42 -11.22 -18.22
N SER A 50 29.66 -10.73 -19.44
CA SER A 50 28.68 -9.97 -20.20
C SER A 50 28.84 -10.15 -21.71
N ALA A 51 27.78 -9.85 -22.44
CA ALA A 51 27.72 -9.85 -23.89
C ALA A 51 26.88 -8.68 -24.38
N VAL A 52 27.03 -8.30 -25.65
CA VAL A 52 26.21 -7.28 -26.30
C VAL A 52 25.36 -7.95 -27.37
N THR A 53 24.09 -7.58 -27.45
CA THR A 53 23.17 -8.20 -28.41
C THR A 53 23.47 -7.81 -29.85
N SER A 54 23.36 -8.80 -30.74
CA SER A 54 23.40 -8.62 -32.19
C SER A 54 22.15 -7.90 -32.72
N ARG A 55 22.14 -7.60 -34.02
CA ARG A 55 21.01 -6.90 -34.68
C ARG A 55 19.65 -7.57 -34.47
N ASP A 56 19.60 -8.88 -34.36
CA ASP A 56 18.38 -9.66 -34.14
C ASP A 56 18.04 -9.89 -32.65
N GLY A 57 18.74 -9.18 -31.75
CA GLY A 57 18.62 -9.29 -30.30
C GLY A 57 19.38 -10.46 -29.68
N SER A 58 20.07 -11.30 -30.46
CA SER A 58 20.76 -12.48 -29.92
C SER A 58 22.01 -12.14 -29.09
N PHE A 59 22.24 -12.88 -28.01
CA PHE A 59 23.46 -12.80 -27.19
C PHE A 59 23.98 -14.19 -26.83
N GLU A 60 25.29 -14.28 -26.56
CA GLU A 60 25.93 -15.47 -26.00
C GLU A 60 26.93 -15.07 -24.90
N LEU A 61 26.68 -15.54 -23.69
CA LEU A 61 27.56 -15.41 -22.53
C LEU A 61 28.43 -16.65 -22.44
N LYS A 62 29.75 -16.47 -22.42
CA LYS A 62 30.75 -17.53 -22.23
C LYS A 62 31.40 -17.33 -20.87
N GLY A 63 31.86 -18.41 -20.22
CA GLY A 63 32.53 -18.25 -18.93
C GLY A 63 31.58 -18.25 -17.73
N VAL A 64 30.31 -18.65 -17.89
CA VAL A 64 29.32 -18.52 -16.81
C VAL A 64 29.60 -19.58 -15.74
N ALA A 65 29.82 -19.13 -14.51
CA ALA A 65 30.04 -20.04 -13.40
C ALA A 65 28.76 -20.84 -13.07
N PRO A 66 28.86 -22.13 -12.73
CA PRO A 66 27.71 -22.97 -12.38
C PRO A 66 26.92 -22.41 -11.18
N GLY A 67 25.61 -22.67 -11.19
CA GLY A 67 24.68 -22.21 -10.16
C GLY A 67 23.40 -21.61 -10.75
N ASN A 68 22.55 -21.08 -9.88
CA ASN A 68 21.38 -20.32 -10.30
C ASN A 68 21.79 -18.88 -10.56
N VAL A 69 21.76 -18.46 -11.81
CA VAL A 69 22.20 -17.11 -12.22
C VAL A 69 21.03 -16.25 -12.65
N PHE A 70 21.17 -14.94 -12.49
CA PHE A 70 20.23 -13.93 -13.01
C PHE A 70 20.95 -13.07 -14.05
N LEU A 71 20.23 -12.67 -15.10
CA LEU A 71 20.76 -11.78 -16.13
C LEU A 71 20.13 -10.40 -15.99
N TYR A 72 20.97 -9.37 -16.09
CA TYR A 72 20.55 -7.97 -16.21
C TYR A 72 20.79 -7.48 -17.63
N ALA A 73 19.86 -6.72 -18.18
CA ALA A 73 19.91 -6.18 -19.54
C ALA A 73 19.85 -4.65 -19.47
N SER A 74 21.00 -4.00 -19.68
CA SER A 74 21.09 -2.53 -19.74
C SER A 74 20.71 -2.06 -21.13
N SER A 75 19.70 -1.20 -21.18
CA SER A 75 19.16 -0.63 -22.41
C SER A 75 20.24 0.17 -23.17
N PRO A 76 20.32 0.04 -24.50
CA PRO A 76 21.27 0.78 -25.32
C PRO A 76 20.86 2.24 -25.56
N SER A 77 19.62 2.62 -25.22
CA SER A 77 19.09 3.97 -25.50
C SER A 77 17.88 4.30 -24.64
N LYS A 78 17.44 5.57 -24.66
CA LYS A 78 16.21 6.02 -23.99
C LYS A 78 14.91 5.50 -24.63
N ALA A 79 14.95 4.67 -25.68
CA ALA A 79 13.74 4.08 -26.25
C ALA A 79 13.19 2.92 -25.40
N TYR A 80 14.02 2.33 -24.55
CA TYR A 80 13.67 1.19 -23.70
C TYR A 80 14.13 1.43 -22.26
N LEU A 81 13.46 0.76 -21.32
CA LEU A 81 13.90 0.65 -19.94
C LEU A 81 14.79 -0.59 -19.78
N ASP A 82 15.64 -0.55 -18.76
CA ASP A 82 16.41 -1.73 -18.35
C ASP A 82 15.49 -2.87 -17.94
N GLY A 83 15.96 -4.10 -18.13
CA GLY A 83 15.21 -5.32 -17.83
C GLY A 83 16.09 -6.37 -17.17
N GLU A 84 15.47 -7.41 -16.63
CA GLU A 84 16.22 -8.53 -16.07
C GLU A 84 15.39 -9.82 -16.07
N THR A 85 16.05 -10.95 -15.80
CA THR A 85 15.34 -12.20 -15.50
C THR A 85 14.87 -12.19 -14.05
N LEU A 86 13.57 -12.35 -13.83
CA LEU A 86 13.00 -12.47 -12.47
C LEU A 86 13.06 -13.89 -11.91
N LYS A 87 13.23 -14.90 -12.76
CA LYS A 87 13.50 -16.29 -12.38
C LYS A 87 14.95 -16.61 -12.66
N SER A 88 15.61 -17.34 -11.77
CA SER A 88 16.98 -17.74 -11.99
C SER A 88 17.08 -18.78 -13.11
N ILE A 89 18.21 -18.76 -13.79
CA ILE A 89 18.59 -19.70 -14.82
C ILE A 89 19.50 -20.74 -14.17
N PRO A 90 19.09 -22.01 -14.09
CA PRO A 90 19.95 -23.06 -13.55
C PRO A 90 21.04 -23.39 -14.57
N VAL A 91 22.29 -23.15 -14.20
CA VAL A 91 23.49 -23.43 -15.00
C VAL A 91 24.28 -24.55 -14.35
N LYS A 92 24.47 -25.66 -15.07
CA LYS A 92 25.34 -26.77 -14.64
C LYS A 92 26.74 -26.58 -15.23
N ASP A 93 27.73 -27.24 -14.62
CA ASP A 93 29.11 -27.24 -15.12
C ASP A 93 29.18 -27.79 -16.55
N GLY A 94 29.92 -27.09 -17.42
CA GLY A 94 30.05 -27.37 -18.85
C GLY A 94 28.78 -27.25 -19.69
N ALA A 95 27.64 -26.82 -19.11
CA ALA A 95 26.36 -26.82 -19.82
C ALA A 95 26.22 -25.67 -20.83
N ALA A 96 25.42 -25.90 -21.87
CA ALA A 96 24.92 -24.85 -22.76
C ALA A 96 23.42 -24.63 -22.49
N VAL A 97 23.07 -23.50 -21.89
CA VAL A 97 21.68 -23.06 -21.71
C VAL A 97 21.31 -22.15 -22.87
N THR A 98 20.21 -22.45 -23.55
CA THR A 98 19.74 -21.69 -24.71
C THR A 98 18.27 -21.29 -24.54
N GLY A 99 17.78 -20.38 -25.38
CA GLY A 99 16.37 -19.97 -25.36
C GLY A 99 15.99 -18.98 -24.25
N VAL A 100 16.99 -18.40 -23.56
CA VAL A 100 16.72 -17.35 -22.57
C VAL A 100 16.14 -16.13 -23.28
N THR A 101 15.04 -15.60 -22.77
CA THR A 101 14.40 -14.39 -23.35
C THR A 101 14.27 -13.32 -22.28
N ILE A 102 14.74 -12.11 -22.60
CA ILE A 102 14.48 -10.90 -21.81
C ILE A 102 13.68 -9.96 -22.70
N THR A 103 12.56 -9.45 -22.22
CA THR A 103 11.78 -8.41 -22.92
C THR A 103 12.03 -7.10 -22.21
N LEU A 104 12.38 -6.05 -22.95
CA LEU A 104 12.50 -4.70 -22.40
C LEU A 104 11.18 -3.96 -22.56
N SER A 105 10.78 -3.26 -21.49
CA SER A 105 9.68 -2.30 -21.57
C SER A 105 10.03 -1.16 -22.52
N GLY A 106 9.04 -0.65 -23.24
CA GLY A 106 9.14 0.65 -23.88
C GLY A 106 9.36 1.76 -22.85
N ARG A 107 9.99 2.85 -23.30
CA ARG A 107 10.10 4.11 -22.54
C ARG A 107 9.49 5.23 -23.40
N PRO A 108 8.43 5.92 -22.93
CA PRO A 108 7.92 7.10 -23.62
C PRO A 108 9.01 8.18 -23.72
N SER A 109 8.95 9.02 -24.76
CA SER A 109 9.94 10.10 -24.89
C SER A 109 9.79 11.14 -23.77
N ASP A 110 10.81 11.99 -23.60
CA ASP A 110 10.77 13.08 -22.60
C ASP A 110 9.69 14.13 -22.92
N ALA A 111 9.11 14.12 -24.13
CA ALA A 111 8.01 14.99 -24.56
C ALA A 111 6.61 14.38 -24.36
N ALA A 112 6.51 13.12 -23.93
CA ALA A 112 5.22 12.47 -23.71
C ALA A 112 4.46 13.11 -22.54
N THR A 113 3.15 13.25 -22.70
CA THR A 113 2.24 13.85 -21.72
C THR A 113 1.20 12.84 -21.25
N TYR A 114 0.65 13.08 -20.07
CA TYR A 114 -0.49 12.31 -19.57
C TYR A 114 -1.77 12.65 -20.37
N VAL A 115 -2.56 11.65 -20.71
CA VAL A 115 -3.82 11.80 -21.48
C VAL A 115 -5.08 11.44 -20.68
N GLY A 116 -4.93 10.80 -19.51
CA GLY A 116 -6.02 10.41 -18.62
C GLY A 116 -6.79 9.17 -19.07
N MET A 117 -7.49 8.57 -18.11
CA MET A 117 -8.19 7.30 -18.25
C MET A 117 -9.26 7.33 -19.35
N LYS A 118 -9.92 8.48 -19.55
CA LYS A 118 -10.93 8.65 -20.61
C LYS A 118 -10.34 8.40 -22.00
N SER A 119 -9.13 8.89 -22.28
CA SER A 119 -8.48 8.66 -23.58
C SER A 119 -8.13 7.19 -23.78
N CYS A 120 -7.71 6.51 -22.71
CA CYS A 120 -7.41 5.08 -22.74
C CYS A 120 -8.65 4.23 -23.04
N SER A 121 -9.83 4.61 -22.54
CA SER A 121 -11.07 3.82 -22.71
C SER A 121 -11.66 3.87 -24.11
N GLU A 122 -11.17 4.76 -24.96
CA GLU A 122 -11.55 4.83 -26.37
C GLU A 122 -10.95 3.67 -27.20
N CYS A 123 -9.83 3.10 -26.75
CA CYS A 123 -9.11 2.01 -27.44
C CYS A 123 -9.03 0.70 -26.65
N HIS A 124 -9.03 0.74 -25.32
CA HIS A 124 -8.89 -0.46 -24.48
C HIS A 124 -10.24 -1.05 -24.03
N ASP A 125 -10.25 -2.35 -23.78
CA ASP A 125 -11.43 -3.10 -23.34
C ASP A 125 -12.04 -2.54 -22.05
N ALA A 126 -13.36 -2.31 -22.08
CA ALA A 126 -14.15 -1.80 -20.95
C ALA A 126 -13.95 -2.58 -19.64
N LYS A 127 -13.59 -3.87 -19.70
CA LYS A 127 -13.33 -4.69 -18.51
C LYS A 127 -12.21 -4.13 -17.62
N TYR A 128 -11.19 -3.50 -18.21
CA TYR A 128 -10.07 -2.92 -17.45
C TYR A 128 -10.52 -1.69 -16.65
N PHE A 129 -11.46 -0.93 -17.20
CA PHE A 129 -11.99 0.29 -16.59
C PHE A 129 -13.01 0.00 -15.50
N LYS A 130 -13.73 -1.13 -15.58
CA LYS A 130 -14.67 -1.54 -14.54
C LYS A 130 -13.99 -1.72 -13.17
N ALA A 131 -12.74 -2.15 -13.15
CA ALA A 131 -11.97 -2.26 -11.91
C ALA A 131 -11.50 -0.89 -11.39
N LEU A 132 -11.61 0.18 -12.16
CA LEU A 132 -11.10 1.53 -11.84
C LEU A 132 -12.19 2.61 -11.96
N ASP A 133 -13.47 2.23 -11.90
CA ASP A 133 -14.60 3.13 -12.16
C ASP A 133 -14.96 4.04 -10.98
N GLY A 134 -14.19 3.99 -9.88
CA GLY A 134 -14.44 4.78 -8.67
C GLY A 134 -15.63 4.31 -7.82
N SER A 135 -16.42 3.33 -8.29
CA SER A 135 -17.62 2.83 -7.61
C SER A 135 -17.28 2.10 -6.30
N PRO A 136 -18.25 1.87 -5.39
CA PRO A 136 -18.07 1.05 -4.19
C PRO A 136 -17.35 -0.29 -4.40
N ARG A 137 -17.44 -0.83 -5.62
CA ARG A 137 -16.89 -2.13 -6.01
C ARG A 137 -15.57 -2.01 -6.78
N ALA A 138 -15.06 -0.81 -7.06
CA ALA A 138 -13.81 -0.60 -7.78
C ALA A 138 -12.57 -0.87 -6.90
N ALA A 139 -11.41 -1.00 -7.53
CA ALA A 139 -10.14 -1.21 -6.86
C ALA A 139 -9.84 -0.03 -5.95
N ALA A 140 -9.22 -0.30 -4.80
CA ALA A 140 -8.85 0.72 -3.80
C ALA A 140 -8.01 1.86 -4.42
N HIS A 141 -7.22 1.57 -5.45
CA HIS A 141 -6.44 2.55 -6.20
C HIS A 141 -7.30 3.64 -6.87
N SER A 142 -8.52 3.31 -7.29
CA SER A 142 -9.42 4.26 -7.98
C SER A 142 -10.32 5.07 -7.05
N ARG A 143 -10.16 4.96 -5.72
CA ARG A 143 -11.15 5.44 -4.73
C ARG A 143 -10.55 6.10 -3.50
N PHE A 144 -9.76 7.14 -3.69
CA PHE A 144 -9.21 7.90 -2.58
C PHE A 144 -9.99 9.19 -2.29
N VAL A 145 -10.06 10.10 -3.27
CA VAL A 145 -10.87 11.33 -3.16
C VAL A 145 -12.20 11.11 -3.86
N THR A 146 -13.29 11.35 -3.13
CA THR A 146 -14.61 11.53 -3.72
C THR A 146 -14.94 13.01 -3.70
N GLU A 147 -15.19 13.60 -4.87
CA GLU A 147 -15.72 14.95 -4.96
C GLU A 147 -17.19 14.95 -4.53
N GLY A 148 -17.58 15.88 -3.66
CA GLY A 148 -18.90 15.90 -3.03
C GLY A 148 -19.08 14.86 -1.90
N THR A 149 -20.34 14.48 -1.65
CA THR A 149 -20.75 13.66 -0.49
C THR A 149 -21.45 12.36 -0.86
N SER A 150 -21.40 11.98 -2.14
CA SER A 150 -22.08 10.80 -2.69
C SER A 150 -21.63 9.50 -2.01
N HIS A 151 -20.32 9.35 -1.73
CA HIS A 151 -19.74 8.17 -1.05
C HIS A 151 -19.48 8.39 0.45
N MET A 152 -20.09 9.41 1.06
CA MET A 152 -19.88 9.66 2.48
C MET A 152 -20.45 8.50 3.32
N VAL A 153 -19.62 7.91 4.19
CA VAL A 153 -20.06 6.90 5.17
C VAL A 153 -20.60 7.53 6.45
N TYR A 154 -21.29 6.71 7.25
CA TYR A 154 -21.82 7.09 8.56
C TYR A 154 -22.72 8.33 8.49
N LYS A 155 -23.53 8.46 7.42
CA LYS A 155 -24.49 9.56 7.25
C LYS A 155 -25.47 9.66 8.42
N ASN A 156 -25.77 8.55 9.07
CA ASN A 156 -26.60 8.46 10.28
C ASN A 156 -25.95 9.01 11.56
N MET A 157 -24.62 9.16 11.59
CA MET A 157 -23.93 9.82 12.70
C MET A 157 -23.93 11.34 12.59
N TRP A 158 -24.17 11.86 11.38
CA TRP A 158 -24.42 13.27 11.21
C TRP A 158 -25.81 13.61 11.76
N PRO A 159 -25.97 14.79 12.40
CA PRO A 159 -27.25 15.16 12.97
C PRO A 159 -28.31 15.27 11.88
N GLU A 160 -29.56 14.95 12.21
CA GLU A 160 -30.70 15.25 11.34
C GLU A 160 -30.88 16.77 11.17
N PRO A 161 -31.55 17.22 10.10
CA PRO A 161 -31.80 18.65 9.87
C PRO A 161 -32.41 19.32 11.10
N GLY A 162 -31.86 20.48 11.48
CA GLY A 162 -32.26 21.23 12.68
C GLY A 162 -31.67 20.71 14.01
N SER A 163 -31.03 19.54 14.01
CA SER A 163 -30.24 19.03 15.14
C SER A 163 -28.75 19.37 14.98
N LYS A 164 -27.94 19.03 15.99
CA LYS A 164 -26.51 19.31 16.06
C LYS A 164 -25.69 18.13 16.55
N TYR A 165 -24.43 18.09 16.16
CA TYR A 165 -23.40 17.30 16.84
C TYR A 165 -22.29 18.25 17.29
N LEU A 166 -21.88 18.14 18.56
CA LEU A 166 -20.83 18.95 19.17
C LEU A 166 -19.58 18.09 19.39
N PRO A 167 -18.53 18.25 18.56
CA PRO A 167 -17.29 17.50 18.74
C PRO A 167 -16.64 17.82 20.09
N ARG A 168 -15.94 16.83 20.65
CA ARG A 168 -15.22 16.95 21.92
C ARG A 168 -13.74 16.64 21.75
N ASP A 169 -12.92 17.24 22.61
CA ASP A 169 -11.50 16.90 22.73
C ASP A 169 -11.31 15.57 23.48
N PRO A 170 -10.08 15.01 23.53
CA PRO A 170 -9.82 13.75 24.23
C PRO A 170 -10.08 13.79 25.75
N GLN A 171 -10.29 14.97 26.34
CA GLN A 171 -10.67 15.15 27.74
C GLN A 171 -12.20 15.30 27.91
N GLY A 172 -12.97 15.14 26.84
CA GLY A 172 -14.43 15.25 26.83
C GLY A 172 -14.96 16.69 26.84
N LYS A 173 -14.09 17.70 26.73
CA LYS A 173 -14.51 19.11 26.67
C LYS A 173 -14.94 19.43 25.25
N LEU A 174 -15.83 20.43 25.09
CA LEU A 174 -16.23 20.91 23.78
C LEU A 174 -15.00 21.33 22.96
N LEU A 175 -14.88 20.78 21.76
CA LEU A 175 -13.77 21.04 20.89
C LEU A 175 -13.75 22.51 20.48
N LYS A 176 -12.57 23.13 20.61
CA LYS A 176 -12.26 24.41 19.98
C LYS A 176 -11.22 24.22 18.89
N VAL A 177 -11.40 24.93 17.79
CA VAL A 177 -10.59 24.80 16.57
C VAL A 177 -10.15 26.19 16.10
N GLN A 178 -9.10 26.26 15.29
CA GLN A 178 -8.64 27.49 14.66
C GLN A 178 -9.80 28.20 13.97
N ASP A 179 -9.94 29.50 14.23
CA ASP A 179 -10.97 30.32 13.59
C ASP A 179 -10.71 30.41 12.07
N PRO A 180 -11.65 29.94 11.22
CA PRO A 180 -11.49 30.05 9.77
C PRO A 180 -11.65 31.49 9.24
N LEU A 181 -12.07 32.46 10.06
CA LEU A 181 -12.23 33.85 9.64
C LEU A 181 -10.88 34.54 9.44
N ASP A 182 -9.99 34.45 10.42
CA ASP A 182 -8.69 35.14 10.41
C ASP A 182 -7.49 34.27 10.81
N GLY A 183 -7.73 33.01 11.16
CA GLY A 183 -6.70 32.05 11.57
C GLY A 183 -6.18 32.24 12.99
N LYS A 184 -6.76 33.15 13.78
CA LYS A 184 -6.34 33.48 15.15
C LYS A 184 -7.34 32.94 16.17
N GLY A 185 -6.86 32.71 17.39
CA GLY A 185 -7.71 32.21 18.47
C GLY A 185 -8.24 30.79 18.21
N LEU A 186 -9.16 30.36 19.07
CA LEU A 186 -9.84 29.09 18.94
C LEU A 186 -11.34 29.26 19.22
N VAL A 187 -12.16 28.75 18.32
CA VAL A 187 -13.61 28.89 18.35
C VAL A 187 -14.33 27.55 18.46
N HIS A 188 -15.57 27.58 18.93
CA HIS A 188 -16.42 26.40 18.97
C HIS A 188 -16.86 25.98 17.56
N LEU A 189 -17.07 24.68 17.39
CA LEU A 189 -17.52 24.05 16.16
C LEU A 189 -18.77 23.20 16.43
N ALA A 190 -19.76 23.27 15.55
CA ALA A 190 -20.85 22.32 15.46
C ALA A 190 -20.86 21.66 14.08
N LEU A 191 -21.17 20.37 14.02
CA LEU A 191 -21.55 19.72 12.78
C LEU A 191 -23.05 19.84 12.61
N CYS A 192 -23.48 20.22 11.41
CA CYS A 192 -24.86 20.53 11.07
C CYS A 192 -25.25 19.88 9.74
N THR A 193 -26.55 19.70 9.58
CA THR A 193 -27.15 19.22 8.34
C THR A 193 -28.26 20.18 7.90
N LYS A 194 -28.33 20.48 6.60
CA LYS A 194 -29.45 21.20 5.98
C LYS A 194 -30.03 20.40 4.81
N GLY A 195 -31.35 20.46 4.61
CA GLY A 195 -32.04 19.72 3.54
C GLY A 195 -32.18 18.21 3.80
N GLU A 196 -32.90 17.50 2.92
CA GLU A 196 -33.23 16.08 3.07
C GLU A 196 -32.86 15.25 1.83
N GLY A 197 -32.81 13.93 1.99
CA GLY A 197 -32.57 12.98 0.91
C GLY A 197 -31.25 13.23 0.17
N THR A 198 -31.30 13.27 -1.16
CA THR A 198 -30.13 13.52 -2.03
C THR A 198 -29.67 14.97 -2.04
N SER A 199 -30.49 15.90 -1.52
CA SER A 199 -30.15 17.32 -1.37
C SER A 199 -29.51 17.67 -0.02
N ARG A 200 -29.35 16.66 0.85
CA ARG A 200 -28.79 16.80 2.20
C ARG A 200 -27.35 17.35 2.12
N GLN A 201 -27.15 18.53 2.73
CA GLN A 201 -25.85 19.18 2.88
C GLN A 201 -25.30 18.90 4.27
N TYR A 202 -23.99 18.65 4.33
CA TYR A 202 -23.24 18.41 5.55
C TYR A 202 -22.29 19.59 5.77
N LEU A 203 -22.40 20.24 6.93
CA LEU A 203 -21.85 21.57 7.17
C LEU A 203 -21.07 21.61 8.49
N PHE A 204 -19.93 22.28 8.48
CA PHE A 204 -19.20 22.69 9.66
C PHE A 204 -19.58 24.14 9.99
N LYS A 205 -20.16 24.38 11.16
CA LYS A 205 -20.51 25.72 11.65
C LYS A 205 -19.50 26.15 12.71
N PHE A 206 -18.74 27.19 12.41
CA PHE A 206 -17.76 27.80 13.31
C PHE A 206 -18.36 29.05 13.94
N TYR A 207 -18.35 29.08 15.26
CA TYR A 207 -18.85 30.22 16.03
C TYR A 207 -17.80 31.32 16.06
N PRO A 208 -18.18 32.61 16.11
CA PRO A 208 -17.21 33.67 16.25
C PRO A 208 -16.48 33.57 17.61
N GLU A 209 -15.26 34.11 17.66
CA GLU A 209 -14.57 34.29 18.93
C GLU A 209 -15.41 35.16 19.89
N GLN A 210 -15.46 34.75 21.15
CA GLN A 210 -16.30 35.42 22.15
C GLN A 210 -15.52 36.54 22.84
N PRO A 211 -16.19 37.65 23.20
CA PRO A 211 -15.57 38.69 24.03
C PRO A 211 -14.99 38.11 25.33
N ALA A 212 -13.95 38.75 25.85
CA ALA A 212 -13.34 38.33 27.12
C ALA A 212 -14.40 38.21 28.24
N GLY A 213 -14.45 37.06 28.90
CA GLY A 213 -15.42 36.75 29.96
C GLY A 213 -16.75 36.15 29.48
N VAL A 214 -16.99 36.10 28.16
CA VAL A 214 -18.19 35.46 27.58
C VAL A 214 -17.85 34.00 27.21
N SER A 215 -18.69 33.07 27.65
CA SER A 215 -18.55 31.64 27.36
C SER A 215 -19.83 31.14 26.71
N LEU A 216 -19.73 30.43 25.59
CA LEU A 216 -20.87 29.72 25.02
C LEU A 216 -21.11 28.42 25.78
N THR A 217 -22.38 28.15 26.07
CA THR A 217 -22.86 26.86 26.58
C THR A 217 -23.23 25.94 25.42
N GLU A 218 -23.46 24.66 25.69
CA GLU A 218 -23.96 23.72 24.66
C GLU A 218 -25.31 24.12 24.07
N ALA A 219 -26.14 24.85 24.82
CA ALA A 219 -27.43 25.34 24.32
C ALA A 219 -27.23 26.38 23.21
N ASP A 220 -26.23 27.26 23.37
CA ASP A 220 -25.91 28.34 22.41
C ASP A 220 -25.35 27.82 21.08
N LEU A 221 -24.79 26.61 21.09
CA LEU A 221 -24.16 26.01 19.92
C LEU A 221 -25.17 25.24 19.05
N ASP A 222 -26.19 25.89 18.49
CA ASP A 222 -27.20 25.26 17.61
C ASP A 222 -26.87 25.21 16.10
N CYS A 223 -27.78 24.68 15.27
CA CYS A 223 -27.63 24.70 13.81
C CYS A 223 -28.56 25.73 13.13
N SER A 224 -28.98 26.76 13.88
CA SER A 224 -29.69 27.92 13.33
C SER A 224 -28.73 28.88 12.62
N ASP A 225 -29.24 29.84 11.86
CA ASP A 225 -28.42 30.87 11.21
C ASP A 225 -27.86 31.93 12.20
N LYS A 226 -28.02 31.72 13.52
CA LYS A 226 -27.45 32.57 14.56
C LYS A 226 -26.18 31.94 15.19
N PRO A 227 -25.19 32.73 15.59
CA PRO A 227 -25.08 34.16 15.31
C PRO A 227 -24.81 34.38 13.80
N SER A 228 -25.20 35.55 13.28
CA SER A 228 -25.21 35.83 11.83
C SER A 228 -23.81 35.91 11.21
N ASP A 229 -22.79 36.09 12.04
CA ASP A 229 -21.38 36.12 11.70
C ASP A 229 -20.68 34.74 11.86
N ALA A 230 -21.44 33.69 12.18
CA ALA A 230 -20.92 32.33 12.16
C ALA A 230 -20.48 31.93 10.74
N ILE A 231 -19.34 31.24 10.64
CA ILE A 231 -18.81 30.75 9.37
C ILE A 231 -19.34 29.34 9.10
N TRP A 232 -19.89 29.14 7.90
CA TRP A 232 -20.42 27.86 7.44
C TRP A 232 -19.57 27.32 6.32
N ILE A 233 -19.00 26.13 6.53
CA ILE A 233 -18.14 25.48 5.54
C ILE A 233 -18.79 24.15 5.14
N PRO A 234 -19.20 23.98 3.87
CA PRO A 234 -19.75 22.72 3.40
C PRO A 234 -18.66 21.65 3.24
N VAL A 235 -19.04 20.40 3.50
CA VAL A 235 -18.26 19.24 3.06
C VAL A 235 -18.35 19.18 1.54
N ALA A 236 -17.25 19.48 0.88
CA ALA A 236 -17.15 19.56 -0.57
C ALA A 236 -16.50 18.32 -1.20
N GLY A 237 -15.97 17.43 -0.39
CA GLY A 237 -15.35 16.18 -0.80
C GLY A 237 -15.04 15.33 0.42
N THR A 238 -14.68 14.07 0.18
CA THR A 238 -14.30 13.15 1.23
C THR A 238 -13.09 12.30 0.85
N ILE A 239 -12.30 11.92 1.85
CA ILE A 239 -11.22 10.92 1.73
C ILE A 239 -11.56 9.71 2.58
N GLY A 240 -11.31 8.52 2.03
CA GLY A 240 -11.75 7.26 2.62
C GLY A 240 -13.21 6.97 2.30
N GLY A 241 -13.80 5.97 2.94
CA GLY A 241 -15.18 5.59 2.68
C GLY A 241 -15.53 4.25 3.33
N GLU A 242 -16.43 3.53 2.66
CA GLU A 242 -17.10 2.32 3.13
C GLU A 242 -16.13 1.27 3.67
N GLY A 243 -14.92 1.15 3.11
CA GLY A 243 -14.13 -0.05 3.35
C GLY A 243 -14.95 -1.30 3.02
N ASN A 244 -14.39 -2.48 3.27
CA ASN A 244 -15.19 -3.68 3.25
C ASN A 244 -15.77 -3.86 4.65
N TRP A 245 -17.03 -3.42 4.83
CA TRP A 245 -17.80 -3.50 6.07
C TRP A 245 -17.88 -4.95 6.54
N GLY A 246 -16.88 -5.41 7.28
CA GLY A 246 -16.91 -6.63 8.06
C GLY A 246 -18.10 -6.56 9.01
N LYS A 247 -19.23 -7.14 8.60
CA LYS A 247 -20.46 -7.37 9.38
C LYS A 247 -21.12 -6.10 9.95
N GLY A 248 -21.95 -5.45 9.12
CA GLY A 248 -22.91 -4.44 9.60
C GLY A 248 -23.96 -4.00 8.58
N TYR A 249 -23.68 -4.09 7.28
CA TYR A 249 -24.67 -3.90 6.21
C TYR A 249 -24.83 -5.20 5.43
N VAL A 250 -25.80 -6.00 5.83
CA VAL A 250 -26.26 -7.17 5.07
C VAL A 250 -26.91 -6.62 3.80
N ASP A 251 -26.44 -6.98 2.61
CA ASP A 251 -27.29 -6.94 1.42
C ASP A 251 -28.55 -7.74 1.80
N PRO A 252 -29.73 -7.10 1.95
CA PRO A 252 -30.92 -7.78 2.42
C PRO A 252 -31.34 -8.95 1.52
N ASN A 253 -30.74 -9.06 0.32
CA ASN A 253 -31.02 -10.12 -0.64
C ASN A 253 -29.90 -11.17 -0.80
N HIS A 254 -28.75 -11.04 -0.09
CA HIS A 254 -27.61 -11.96 -0.18
C HIS A 254 -27.20 -12.35 -1.62
N LYS A 255 -27.32 -11.44 -2.60
CA LYS A 255 -27.12 -11.82 -4.01
C LYS A 255 -25.65 -11.91 -4.41
N ILE A 256 -24.73 -11.34 -3.62
CA ILE A 256 -23.29 -11.37 -3.90
C ILE A 256 -22.51 -11.63 -2.59
N PRO A 257 -21.79 -12.76 -2.48
CA PRO A 257 -20.84 -12.97 -1.39
C PRO A 257 -19.72 -11.93 -1.47
N ASP A 258 -19.45 -11.27 -0.35
CA ASP A 258 -18.35 -10.30 -0.26
C ASP A 258 -17.02 -11.05 -0.36
N ARG A 259 -16.32 -10.89 -1.49
CA ARG A 259 -15.22 -11.80 -1.87
C ARG A 259 -13.84 -11.35 -1.39
N HIS A 260 -13.70 -10.12 -0.88
CA HIS A 260 -12.41 -9.52 -0.57
C HIS A 260 -12.53 -8.70 0.72
N PRO A 261 -11.61 -8.79 1.68
CA PRO A 261 -11.50 -7.84 2.78
C PRO A 261 -10.38 -6.82 2.45
N ASN A 262 -10.72 -5.72 1.79
CA ASN A 262 -9.79 -4.62 1.51
C ASN A 262 -10.00 -3.48 2.52
N PHE A 263 -8.89 -3.16 3.20
CA PHE A 263 -8.49 -1.89 3.83
C PHE A 263 -9.52 -1.09 4.63
N GLY A 264 -9.38 -1.17 5.97
CA GLY A 264 -9.92 -0.25 6.97
C GLY A 264 -11.42 -0.35 7.24
N GLU A 265 -11.78 -0.71 8.47
CA GLU A 265 -13.15 -0.57 8.93
C GLU A 265 -13.51 0.92 9.03
N GLY A 266 -14.23 1.42 8.02
CA GLY A 266 -14.89 2.73 7.97
C GLY A 266 -14.11 3.93 8.53
N LYS A 267 -13.48 4.68 7.63
CA LYS A 267 -12.91 5.99 7.92
C LYS A 267 -13.37 7.01 6.91
N GLN A 268 -13.82 8.17 7.41
CA GLN A 268 -14.16 9.32 6.58
C GLN A 268 -13.47 10.58 7.06
N ARG A 269 -12.61 11.15 6.21
CA ARG A 269 -12.18 12.55 6.34
C ARG A 269 -13.03 13.43 5.44
N PHE A 270 -13.24 14.66 5.87
CA PHE A 270 -14.01 15.66 5.16
C PHE A 270 -13.10 16.75 4.61
N LEU A 271 -13.42 17.21 3.41
CA LEU A 271 -12.69 18.23 2.67
C LEU A 271 -13.55 19.48 2.52
N ALA A 272 -12.91 20.64 2.55
CA ALA A 272 -13.51 21.91 2.16
C ALA A 272 -12.84 22.44 0.89
N ARG A 273 -13.60 23.13 0.03
CA ARG A 273 -12.98 23.88 -1.06
C ARG A 273 -12.13 25.01 -0.47
N ILE A 274 -11.04 25.34 -1.13
CA ILE A 274 -10.14 26.40 -0.68
C ILE A 274 -10.87 27.75 -0.56
N GLU A 275 -11.75 28.04 -1.52
CA GLU A 275 -12.55 29.26 -1.56
C GLU A 275 -13.63 29.36 -0.47
N ASP A 276 -14.04 28.23 0.12
CA ASP A 276 -15.02 28.20 1.21
C ASP A 276 -14.40 28.50 2.58
N VAL A 277 -13.07 28.62 2.67
CA VAL A 277 -12.35 28.90 3.93
C VAL A 277 -11.87 30.36 3.93
N PRO A 278 -12.54 31.29 4.66
CA PRO A 278 -12.31 32.74 4.52
C PRO A 278 -10.87 33.20 4.70
N VAL A 279 -10.18 32.70 5.74
CA VAL A 279 -8.77 33.05 6.00
C VAL A 279 -7.87 32.65 4.83
N ILE A 280 -8.15 31.52 4.18
CA ILE A 280 -7.37 31.05 3.03
C ILE A 280 -7.70 31.85 1.77
N ALA A 281 -8.98 32.05 1.48
CA ALA A 281 -9.42 32.85 0.34
C ALA A 281 -8.85 34.29 0.41
N LYS A 282 -8.91 34.91 1.60
CA LYS A 282 -8.30 36.21 1.87
C LYS A 282 -6.79 36.18 1.66
N TRP A 283 -6.10 35.23 2.28
CA TRP A 283 -4.64 35.11 2.17
C TRP A 283 -4.19 34.94 0.72
N MET A 284 -4.88 34.10 -0.07
CA MET A 284 -4.56 33.92 -1.49
C MET A 284 -4.72 35.21 -2.30
N LYS A 285 -5.80 35.97 -2.06
CA LYS A 285 -6.03 37.26 -2.70
C LYS A 285 -4.94 38.28 -2.35
N GLU A 286 -4.59 38.39 -1.08
CA GLU A 286 -3.55 39.30 -0.59
C GLU A 286 -2.16 38.95 -1.14
N ASN A 287 -1.92 37.68 -1.47
CA ASN A 287 -0.65 37.19 -2.01
C ASN A 287 -0.65 37.02 -3.54
N GLY A 288 -1.71 37.48 -4.23
CA GLY A 288 -1.80 37.45 -5.70
C GLY A 288 -1.88 36.04 -6.30
N ILE A 289 -2.46 35.08 -5.58
CA ILE A 289 -2.63 33.70 -6.03
C ILE A 289 -4.05 33.55 -6.61
N SER A 290 -4.15 33.39 -7.93
CA SER A 290 -5.40 33.03 -8.60
C SER A 290 -5.50 31.52 -8.81
N ARG A 291 -6.68 30.96 -8.56
CA ARG A 291 -7.06 29.57 -8.87
C ARG A 291 -8.00 29.47 -10.07
N GLU A 292 -8.29 30.58 -10.74
CA GLU A 292 -9.15 30.60 -11.91
C GLU A 292 -8.61 29.69 -13.03
N GLY A 293 -9.48 28.89 -13.63
CA GLY A 293 -9.14 27.93 -14.69
C GLY A 293 -8.39 26.68 -14.22
N GLN A 294 -8.11 26.53 -12.93
CA GLN A 294 -7.47 25.33 -12.38
C GLN A 294 -8.51 24.28 -11.97
N LYS A 295 -8.06 23.04 -11.77
CA LYS A 295 -8.88 22.01 -11.14
C LYS A 295 -9.17 22.38 -9.67
N GLN A 296 -10.30 21.91 -9.16
CA GLN A 296 -10.65 22.08 -7.75
C GLN A 296 -9.54 21.49 -6.87
N ASP A 297 -9.12 22.28 -5.89
CA ASP A 297 -8.21 21.87 -4.82
C ASP A 297 -8.94 22.02 -3.49
N TYR A 298 -8.46 21.33 -2.47
CA TYR A 298 -9.17 21.17 -1.20
C TYR A 298 -8.26 21.42 -0.01
N ILE A 299 -8.82 21.93 1.08
CA ILE A 299 -8.23 21.78 2.40
C ILE A 299 -8.43 20.33 2.84
N CYS A 300 -7.31 19.62 3.02
CA CYS A 300 -7.29 18.17 3.04
C CYS A 300 -7.81 17.52 4.34
N PHE A 301 -7.77 18.29 5.41
CA PHE A 301 -8.14 17.86 6.75
C PHE A 301 -8.96 18.93 7.41
N LEU A 302 -10.29 18.85 7.28
CA LEU A 302 -11.17 19.52 8.22
C LEU A 302 -10.88 19.02 9.64
N PRO A 303 -11.13 19.84 10.68
CA PRO A 303 -10.60 19.61 12.01
C PRO A 303 -11.23 18.40 12.72
N VAL A 304 -12.25 17.79 12.12
CA VAL A 304 -12.94 16.60 12.62
C VAL A 304 -13.07 15.56 11.49
N TYR A 305 -12.93 14.28 11.82
CA TYR A 305 -13.13 13.13 10.92
C TYR A 305 -13.83 11.98 11.65
N ILE A 306 -14.34 10.96 10.95
CA ILE A 306 -14.91 9.74 11.55
C ILE A 306 -13.98 8.57 11.33
N MET A 307 -13.83 7.71 12.34
CA MET A 307 -13.14 6.42 12.24
C MET A 307 -13.80 5.40 13.17
N GLN A 308 -13.75 4.13 12.77
CA GLN A 308 -14.08 2.95 13.56
C GLN A 308 -12.84 2.04 13.60
N ASP A 309 -12.61 1.32 14.71
CA ASP A 309 -11.80 0.09 14.66
C ASP A 309 -12.69 -1.13 14.40
N GLY A 310 -12.11 -2.19 13.86
CA GLY A 310 -12.84 -3.41 13.51
C GLY A 310 -13.48 -4.18 14.64
N THR A 311 -13.43 -3.69 15.88
CA THR A 311 -14.15 -4.29 17.00
C THR A 311 -15.65 -4.08 16.80
N SER A 312 -16.43 -5.13 17.03
CA SER A 312 -17.88 -5.04 16.88
C SER A 312 -18.46 -4.14 17.97
N ALA A 313 -19.44 -3.33 17.60
CA ALA A 313 -20.24 -2.49 18.49
C ALA A 313 -20.81 -3.25 19.72
N ASP A 314 -21.23 -4.49 19.54
CA ASP A 314 -21.77 -5.33 20.61
C ASP A 314 -20.69 -6.11 21.39
N SER A 315 -19.40 -5.86 21.10
CA SER A 315 -18.31 -6.55 21.76
C SER A 315 -18.24 -6.19 23.25
N LYS A 316 -18.14 -7.23 24.08
CA LYS A 316 -18.03 -7.09 25.54
C LYS A 316 -16.68 -6.55 25.99
N VAL A 317 -15.66 -6.59 25.11
CA VAL A 317 -14.31 -6.06 25.41
C VAL A 317 -14.33 -4.54 25.54
N LEU A 318 -15.25 -3.88 24.86
CA LEU A 318 -15.40 -2.44 24.91
C LEU A 318 -16.13 -2.07 26.20
N ALA A 319 -15.50 -1.26 27.04
CA ALA A 319 -16.19 -0.60 28.13
C ALA A 319 -17.28 0.34 27.60
N LYS A 320 -18.21 0.75 28.47
CA LYS A 320 -19.25 1.73 28.13
C LYS A 320 -18.57 3.05 27.72
N ASN A 321 -18.73 3.44 26.45
CA ASN A 321 -18.09 4.59 25.79
C ASN A 321 -16.63 4.38 25.32
N GLU A 322 -16.11 3.15 25.27
CA GLU A 322 -14.87 2.82 24.57
C GLU A 322 -15.08 2.68 23.06
N VAL A 323 -13.99 2.83 22.31
CA VAL A 323 -13.98 3.36 20.94
C VAL A 323 -13.99 2.32 19.81
N GLY A 324 -14.52 1.13 20.07
CA GLY A 324 -14.84 0.16 19.02
C GLY A 324 -16.11 0.49 18.23
N PHE A 325 -16.55 1.75 18.25
CA PHE A 325 -17.65 2.26 17.45
C PHE A 325 -17.14 3.39 16.55
N PRO A 326 -17.78 3.61 15.39
CA PRO A 326 -17.60 4.85 14.63
C PRO A 326 -17.71 6.06 15.58
N ALA A 327 -16.66 6.87 15.63
CA ALA A 327 -16.60 8.07 16.45
C ALA A 327 -16.00 9.24 15.67
N PHE A 328 -16.44 10.46 16.02
CA PHE A 328 -15.79 11.67 15.52
C PHE A 328 -14.52 11.95 16.32
N TRP A 329 -13.44 12.22 15.60
CA TRP A 329 -12.11 12.48 16.11
C TRP A 329 -11.59 13.81 15.60
N GLN A 330 -10.71 14.45 16.38
CA GLN A 330 -10.05 15.69 15.97
C GLN A 330 -8.78 15.44 15.15
N LYS A 331 -8.51 16.28 14.14
CA LYS A 331 -7.23 16.32 13.43
C LYS A 331 -6.73 17.75 13.32
N SER A 332 -5.55 18.00 13.89
CA SER A 332 -4.86 19.30 13.83
C SER A 332 -5.77 20.50 14.17
N PRO A 333 -6.56 20.46 15.27
CA PRO A 333 -7.61 21.45 15.51
C PRO A 333 -7.10 22.89 15.56
N LYS A 334 -5.82 23.11 15.91
CA LYS A 334 -5.21 24.44 16.02
C LYS A 334 -4.59 24.98 14.71
N ASN A 335 -4.40 24.15 13.68
CA ASN A 335 -3.64 24.49 12.48
C ASN A 335 -4.20 23.77 11.24
N TRP A 336 -5.51 23.79 11.05
CA TRP A 336 -6.17 23.09 9.93
C TRP A 336 -6.37 24.00 8.71
N ALA A 337 -6.54 25.31 8.92
CA ALA A 337 -6.80 26.30 7.89
C ALA A 337 -5.52 27.08 7.55
N THR A 338 -4.54 26.40 6.93
CA THR A 338 -3.30 27.03 6.42
C THR A 338 -3.15 26.86 4.91
N PRO A 339 -2.51 27.82 4.21
CA PRO A 339 -2.37 27.78 2.74
C PRO A 339 -1.52 26.61 2.23
N ASP A 340 -0.77 25.95 3.11
CA ASP A 340 0.05 24.79 2.81
C ASP A 340 -0.63 23.45 3.21
N ASN A 341 -1.88 23.48 3.70
CA ASN A 341 -2.64 22.27 4.03
C ASN A 341 -3.61 21.84 2.91
N THR A 342 -3.10 21.73 1.67
CA THR A 342 -3.92 21.41 0.48
C THR A 342 -3.79 19.95 0.03
N LEU A 343 -4.82 19.44 -0.66
CA LEU A 343 -4.79 18.13 -1.33
C LEU A 343 -3.67 18.06 -2.36
N SER A 344 -3.54 19.09 -3.17
CA SER A 344 -2.49 19.24 -4.18
C SER A 344 -1.06 19.09 -3.64
N ARG A 345 -0.82 19.54 -2.39
CA ARG A 345 0.48 19.45 -1.73
C ARG A 345 0.68 18.11 -1.02
N ASN A 346 -0.34 17.64 -0.31
CA ASN A 346 -0.17 16.59 0.70
C ASN A 346 -0.58 15.19 0.27
N CYS A 347 -1.36 15.03 -0.81
CA CYS A 347 -1.96 13.73 -1.13
C CYS A 347 -1.96 13.42 -2.63
N ALA A 348 -2.15 14.45 -3.44
CA ALA A 348 -2.22 14.40 -4.88
C ALA A 348 -1.13 13.55 -5.55
N GLY A 349 0.12 13.71 -5.13
CA GLY A 349 1.22 12.98 -5.76
C GLY A 349 1.19 11.46 -5.53
N CYS A 350 0.28 10.93 -4.71
CA CYS A 350 -0.02 9.49 -4.59
C CYS A 350 -1.45 9.15 -5.04
N HIS A 351 -2.37 10.12 -5.03
CA HIS A 351 -3.81 9.92 -5.18
C HIS A 351 -4.44 10.66 -6.37
N ALA A 352 -3.62 11.15 -7.29
CA ALA A 352 -4.04 11.69 -8.57
C ALA A 352 -3.03 11.28 -9.65
N THR A 353 -3.50 11.23 -10.90
CA THR A 353 -2.71 10.81 -12.06
C THR A 353 -2.51 11.98 -13.01
N GLY A 354 -1.28 12.10 -13.55
CA GLY A 354 -0.90 13.19 -14.44
C GLY A 354 -0.82 14.55 -13.76
N VAL A 355 -0.33 14.57 -12.53
CA VAL A 355 -0.25 15.76 -11.69
C VAL A 355 0.74 16.78 -12.23
N THR A 356 0.35 18.07 -12.20
CA THR A 356 1.25 19.20 -12.47
C THR A 356 1.08 20.27 -11.39
N ILE A 357 2.20 20.72 -10.81
CA ILE A 357 2.18 21.75 -9.77
C ILE A 357 3.15 22.89 -10.07
N ARG A 358 2.79 24.11 -9.65
CA ARG A 358 3.75 25.20 -9.44
C ARG A 358 3.66 25.70 -8.02
N THR A 359 4.81 25.93 -7.39
CA THR A 359 4.87 26.35 -6.00
C THR A 359 5.64 27.66 -5.83
N LYS A 360 5.37 28.34 -4.71
CA LYS A 360 6.07 29.55 -4.30
C LYS A 360 6.22 29.58 -2.79
N ASP A 361 7.34 30.12 -2.31
CA ASP A 361 7.58 30.38 -0.89
C ASP A 361 6.97 31.73 -0.48
N PHE A 362 6.45 31.78 0.74
CA PHE A 362 5.90 32.97 1.38
C PHE A 362 6.42 33.07 2.82
N PRO A 363 6.37 34.25 3.46
CA PRO A 363 6.67 34.35 4.89
C PRO A 363 5.83 33.35 5.70
N GLY A 364 6.49 32.48 6.45
CA GLY A 364 5.84 31.44 7.28
C GLY A 364 5.39 30.18 6.54
N TYR A 365 5.39 30.14 5.20
CA TYR A 365 4.90 28.99 4.42
C TYR A 365 5.86 28.63 3.27
N LYS A 366 6.23 27.36 3.20
CA LYS A 366 7.13 26.84 2.17
C LYS A 366 6.38 26.08 1.10
N SER A 367 6.72 26.35 -0.16
CA SER A 367 6.19 25.65 -1.34
C SER A 367 4.68 25.56 -1.35
N VAL A 368 4.02 26.69 -1.11
CA VAL A 368 2.57 26.82 -1.30
C VAL A 368 2.25 26.55 -2.75
N VAL A 369 1.28 25.68 -3.01
CA VAL A 369 0.83 25.37 -4.38
C VAL A 369 0.04 26.57 -4.92
N THR A 370 0.53 27.13 -6.01
CA THR A 370 -0.05 28.29 -6.71
C THR A 370 -0.74 27.89 -8.02
N TYR A 371 -0.38 26.72 -8.55
CA TYR A 371 -1.02 26.10 -9.70
C TYR A 371 -1.12 24.60 -9.50
N TRP A 372 -2.27 24.03 -9.85
CA TRP A 372 -2.59 22.62 -9.72
C TRP A 372 -3.41 22.16 -10.93
N ASP A 373 -2.99 21.05 -11.54
CA ASP A 373 -3.76 20.33 -12.56
C ASP A 373 -3.51 18.82 -12.44
N TYR A 374 -4.44 18.02 -12.96
CA TYR A 374 -4.36 16.57 -13.02
C TYR A 374 -5.21 16.03 -14.17
N LYS A 375 -4.92 14.81 -14.64
CA LYS A 375 -5.74 14.13 -15.66
C LYS A 375 -6.86 13.31 -15.06
N ASP A 376 -6.55 12.54 -14.03
CA ASP A 376 -7.54 11.79 -13.26
C ASP A 376 -7.36 12.05 -11.77
N MET A 377 -8.46 12.32 -11.07
CA MET A 377 -8.50 12.23 -9.61
C MET A 377 -8.53 10.72 -9.30
N ASN A 378 -7.65 10.25 -8.41
CA ASN A 378 -7.33 8.84 -8.13
C ASN A 378 -6.21 8.21 -9.00
N VAL A 379 -5.79 7.00 -8.63
CA VAL A 379 -4.75 6.24 -9.33
C VAL A 379 -5.37 5.50 -10.51
N THR A 380 -4.95 5.87 -11.72
CA THR A 380 -5.41 5.28 -12.98
C THR A 380 -4.21 4.76 -13.80
N CYS A 381 -4.45 4.35 -15.06
CA CYS A 381 -3.49 3.64 -15.91
C CYS A 381 -2.09 4.27 -15.92
N GLU A 382 -2.01 5.58 -16.17
CA GLU A 382 -0.74 6.28 -16.38
C GLU A 382 0.05 6.50 -15.09
N ARG A 383 -0.52 6.19 -13.92
CA ARG A 383 0.24 6.20 -12.67
C ARG A 383 1.24 5.04 -12.60
N CYS A 384 0.93 3.94 -13.29
CA CYS A 384 1.79 2.77 -13.39
C CYS A 384 2.49 2.65 -14.75
N HIS A 385 1.78 3.03 -15.82
CA HIS A 385 2.26 2.94 -17.20
C HIS A 385 3.01 4.20 -17.68
N GLY A 386 3.09 5.24 -16.85
CA GLY A 386 3.67 6.54 -17.21
C GLY A 386 2.84 7.30 -18.24
N PRO A 387 3.34 8.45 -18.71
CA PRO A 387 2.68 9.27 -19.75
C PRO A 387 2.43 8.48 -21.04
N GLY A 388 1.17 8.45 -21.49
CA GLY A 388 0.72 7.60 -22.58
C GLY A 388 0.45 8.30 -23.91
N SER A 389 0.70 9.62 -24.05
CA SER A 389 0.27 10.36 -25.25
C SER A 389 0.79 9.81 -26.57
N GLU A 390 2.05 9.40 -26.64
CA GLU A 390 2.65 8.84 -27.85
C GLU A 390 2.04 7.48 -28.20
N HIS A 391 1.79 6.64 -27.20
CA HIS A 391 1.10 5.37 -27.36
C HIS A 391 -0.35 5.57 -27.82
N ALA A 392 -1.09 6.47 -27.19
CA ALA A 392 -2.46 6.77 -27.57
C ALA A 392 -2.58 7.27 -29.02
N GLN A 393 -1.59 8.04 -29.51
CA GLN A 393 -1.57 8.56 -30.88
C GLN A 393 -1.19 7.51 -31.92
N THR A 394 -0.32 6.56 -31.58
CA THR A 394 0.30 5.65 -32.56
C THR A 394 -0.14 4.19 -32.42
N SER A 395 -0.78 3.83 -31.31
CA SER A 395 -1.01 2.46 -30.86
C SER A 395 0.27 1.62 -30.68
N ASP A 396 1.46 2.23 -30.76
CA ASP A 396 2.73 1.52 -30.62
C ASP A 396 2.99 1.20 -29.14
N ARG A 397 3.09 -0.10 -28.83
CA ARG A 397 3.32 -0.60 -27.47
C ARG A 397 4.70 -0.23 -26.93
N THR A 398 5.66 0.13 -27.79
CA THR A 398 6.99 0.59 -27.36
C THR A 398 6.99 2.02 -26.82
N LYS A 399 5.88 2.75 -26.98
CA LYS A 399 5.71 4.15 -26.53
C LYS A 399 5.05 4.29 -25.17
N ILE A 400 4.97 3.22 -24.39
CA ILE A 400 4.40 3.20 -23.04
C ILE A 400 5.16 2.20 -22.17
N ILE A 401 5.16 2.45 -20.85
CA ILE A 401 5.80 1.54 -19.90
C ILE A 401 4.93 0.30 -19.74
N SER A 402 5.57 -0.87 -19.74
CA SER A 402 4.97 -2.17 -19.50
C SER A 402 5.53 -2.74 -18.19
N PRO A 403 4.84 -2.55 -17.05
CA PRO A 403 5.33 -2.90 -15.72
C PRO A 403 5.85 -4.34 -15.58
N GLN A 404 5.25 -5.31 -16.27
CA GLN A 404 5.66 -6.71 -16.20
C GLN A 404 7.08 -7.00 -16.73
N TYR A 405 7.69 -6.05 -17.45
CA TYR A 405 9.03 -6.14 -18.00
C TYR A 405 10.05 -5.23 -17.30
N LEU A 406 9.64 -4.56 -16.22
CA LEU A 406 10.55 -3.81 -15.37
C LEU A 406 11.50 -4.76 -14.63
N THR A 407 12.66 -4.23 -14.24
CA THR A 407 13.52 -4.91 -13.26
C THR A 407 12.77 -5.10 -11.93
N ALA A 408 13.18 -6.07 -11.11
CA ALA A 408 12.55 -6.31 -9.81
C ALA A 408 12.56 -5.05 -8.94
N LYS A 409 13.65 -4.27 -8.98
CA LYS A 409 13.75 -2.97 -8.30
C LYS A 409 12.69 -2.00 -8.81
N ALA A 410 12.68 -1.69 -10.11
CA ALA A 410 11.74 -0.74 -10.69
C ALA A 410 10.28 -1.18 -10.55
N GLY A 411 10.01 -2.49 -10.67
CA GLY A 411 8.69 -3.08 -10.47
C GLY A 411 8.19 -3.02 -9.03
N ASN A 412 9.08 -3.04 -8.03
CA ASN A 412 8.72 -2.84 -6.63
C ASN A 412 8.60 -1.34 -6.28
N GLU A 413 9.45 -0.49 -6.84
CA GLU A 413 9.38 0.97 -6.70
C GLU A 413 8.11 1.56 -7.31
N LEU A 414 7.58 0.95 -8.38
CA LEU A 414 6.25 1.25 -8.95
C LEU A 414 5.16 1.30 -7.88
N CYS A 415 5.15 0.35 -6.94
CA CYS A 415 4.19 0.31 -5.84
C CYS A 415 4.68 1.16 -4.65
N GLY A 416 5.99 1.10 -4.39
CA GLY A 416 6.68 1.87 -3.36
C GLY A 416 6.51 3.38 -3.45
N GLN A 417 6.19 3.92 -4.62
CA GLN A 417 5.88 5.35 -4.78
C GLN A 417 4.74 5.81 -3.84
N CYS A 418 3.84 4.91 -3.44
CA CYS A 418 2.82 5.17 -2.41
C CYS A 418 2.94 4.24 -1.19
N HIS A 419 3.50 3.04 -1.37
CA HIS A 419 3.60 1.97 -0.37
C HIS A 419 5.04 1.74 0.13
N GLY A 420 5.86 2.80 0.14
CA GLY A 420 7.25 2.76 0.59
C GLY A 420 7.59 3.67 1.77
N SER A 421 6.69 4.56 2.19
CA SER A 421 6.87 5.36 3.41
C SER A 421 5.54 5.99 3.88
N HIS A 422 5.11 5.69 5.12
CA HIS A 422 3.88 6.18 5.74
C HIS A 422 3.80 7.71 5.80
N ASP A 423 4.89 8.32 6.25
CA ASP A 423 5.13 9.76 6.27
C ASP A 423 6.30 10.10 5.33
N GLY A 424 6.22 9.59 4.10
CA GLY A 424 7.15 9.95 3.04
C GLY A 424 7.29 11.47 2.90
N LYS A 425 8.50 11.93 2.61
CA LYS A 425 8.83 13.34 2.41
C LYS A 425 9.57 13.54 1.10
N SER A 426 9.23 14.57 0.33
CA SER A 426 9.93 14.91 -0.90
C SER A 426 11.40 15.19 -0.67
N GLN A 427 12.22 14.78 -1.64
CA GLN A 427 13.64 15.11 -1.66
C GLN A 427 13.89 16.60 -1.92
N ASN A 428 13.09 17.20 -2.81
CA ASN A 428 13.26 18.60 -3.18
C ASN A 428 11.91 19.27 -3.55
N PRO A 429 11.44 20.25 -2.79
CA PRO A 429 12.06 20.81 -1.62
C PRO A 429 12.05 19.80 -0.47
N MET A 430 13.18 19.69 0.21
CA MET A 430 13.43 18.66 1.21
C MET A 430 12.40 18.74 2.34
N GLY A 431 11.74 17.62 2.64
CA GLY A 431 10.83 17.54 3.79
C GLY A 431 9.43 18.11 3.58
N VAL A 432 9.10 18.62 2.39
CA VAL A 432 7.91 19.47 2.18
C VAL A 432 6.68 18.68 1.74
N PHE A 433 6.74 17.99 0.61
CA PHE A 433 5.60 17.23 0.09
C PHE A 433 5.57 15.85 0.74
N LYS A 434 4.38 15.32 0.98
CA LYS A 434 4.22 13.92 1.37
C LYS A 434 4.56 12.90 0.24
N PRO A 435 4.10 13.09 -1.01
CA PRO A 435 4.43 12.17 -2.09
C PRO A 435 5.90 12.26 -2.58
N PRO A 436 6.37 11.29 -3.37
CA PRO A 436 7.71 11.33 -3.96
C PRO A 436 7.78 12.44 -5.02
N PHE A 437 8.54 13.50 -4.71
CA PHE A 437 8.67 14.67 -5.56
C PHE A 437 10.09 15.25 -5.49
N ASP A 438 10.60 15.68 -6.65
CA ASP A 438 11.84 16.44 -6.77
C ASP A 438 11.70 17.53 -7.83
N ALA A 439 11.77 18.80 -7.40
CA ALA A 439 11.67 19.98 -8.25
C ALA A 439 12.74 20.07 -9.36
N LYS A 440 13.86 19.35 -9.24
CA LYS A 440 14.88 19.21 -10.29
C LYS A 440 14.33 18.52 -11.55
N TYR A 441 13.31 17.68 -11.37
CA TYR A 441 12.66 16.91 -12.44
C TYR A 441 11.33 17.53 -12.89
N LYS A 442 11.01 18.77 -12.47
CA LYS A 442 9.73 19.42 -12.79
C LYS A 442 9.49 19.60 -14.29
N ASP A 443 10.58 19.76 -15.06
CA ASP A 443 10.56 19.97 -16.52
C ASP A 443 10.91 18.69 -17.29
N THR A 444 10.85 17.53 -16.63
CA THR A 444 11.09 16.21 -17.23
C THR A 444 9.83 15.34 -17.19
N LEU A 445 9.91 14.13 -17.76
CA LEU A 445 8.83 13.15 -17.73
C LEU A 445 8.34 12.94 -16.29
N GLY A 446 7.04 13.12 -16.05
CA GLY A 446 6.44 13.01 -14.71
C GLY A 446 6.27 14.34 -13.96
N HIS A 447 6.74 15.46 -14.51
CA HIS A 447 6.52 16.81 -13.98
C HIS A 447 6.96 16.97 -12.50
N GLY A 448 8.13 16.40 -12.17
CA GLY A 448 8.70 16.40 -10.82
C GLY A 448 8.26 15.24 -9.94
N PHE A 449 7.31 14.42 -10.40
CA PHE A 449 6.94 13.17 -9.74
C PHE A 449 7.67 11.97 -10.33
N PHE A 450 7.82 10.94 -9.50
CA PHE A 450 8.44 9.67 -9.88
C PHE A 450 7.72 9.00 -11.06
N VAL A 451 8.50 8.40 -11.98
CA VAL A 451 8.02 7.58 -13.10
C VAL A 451 8.74 6.22 -13.05
N PRO A 452 8.00 5.10 -12.93
CA PRO A 452 8.57 3.77 -12.73
C PRO A 452 9.59 3.36 -13.79
N GLY A 453 10.75 2.88 -13.37
CA GLY A 453 11.83 2.41 -14.24
C GLY A 453 12.57 3.50 -15.02
N VAL A 454 12.03 4.71 -15.11
CA VAL A 454 12.73 5.88 -15.67
C VAL A 454 13.63 6.53 -14.63
N TYR A 455 13.19 6.53 -13.37
CA TYR A 455 13.97 7.03 -12.25
C TYR A 455 14.05 6.01 -11.11
N ASP A 456 14.96 6.24 -10.17
CA ASP A 456 15.04 5.53 -8.91
C ASP A 456 14.19 6.25 -7.85
N LEU A 457 13.39 5.51 -7.09
CA LEU A 457 12.41 6.10 -6.17
C LEU A 457 13.07 6.87 -5.04
N GLU A 458 14.23 6.40 -4.58
CA GLU A 458 15.05 7.06 -3.55
C GLU A 458 15.48 8.49 -3.94
N THR A 459 15.50 8.83 -5.24
CA THR A 459 15.80 10.20 -5.69
C THR A 459 14.69 11.18 -5.33
N PHE A 460 13.45 10.69 -5.12
CA PHE A 460 12.26 11.51 -4.91
C PHE A 460 11.80 11.56 -3.45
N TYR A 461 12.37 10.69 -2.60
CA TYR A 461 12.07 10.61 -1.17
C TYR A 461 13.30 10.93 -0.33
N LEU A 462 13.12 11.82 0.64
CA LEU A 462 14.09 12.07 1.70
C LEU A 462 14.23 10.88 2.65
N ASN A 463 13.13 10.17 2.91
CA ASN A 463 13.03 9.15 3.94
C ASN A 463 12.41 7.83 3.43
N LEU A 464 12.79 7.38 2.23
CA LEU A 464 12.36 6.07 1.72
C LEU A 464 12.90 4.96 2.64
N CYS A 465 12.01 4.24 3.32
CA CYS A 465 12.38 3.21 4.30
C CYS A 465 13.34 3.71 5.41
N GLN A 466 13.29 5.00 5.73
CA GLN A 466 14.06 5.67 6.79
C GLN A 466 13.12 6.37 7.79
N PRO A 467 13.62 6.79 8.97
CA PRO A 467 12.74 7.32 10.00
C PRO A 467 12.10 8.61 9.50
N SER A 468 10.93 8.95 10.06
CA SER A 468 10.45 10.32 9.88
C SER A 468 11.43 11.26 10.61
N PRO A 469 11.95 12.32 9.96
CA PRO A 469 12.98 13.17 10.55
C PRO A 469 12.62 13.76 11.93
N HIS A 470 11.33 13.98 12.18
CA HIS A 470 10.78 14.49 13.45
C HIS A 470 10.56 13.42 14.53
N LEU A 471 10.76 12.13 14.22
CA LEU A 471 10.60 11.00 15.15
C LEU A 471 11.92 10.27 15.44
N GLU A 472 13.05 10.72 14.87
CA GLU A 472 14.37 10.06 15.02
C GLU A 472 14.81 9.85 16.49
N THR A 473 14.31 10.66 17.42
CA THR A 473 14.67 10.58 18.84
C THR A 473 13.73 9.73 19.69
N ASP A 474 12.58 9.29 19.17
CA ASP A 474 11.64 8.44 19.91
C ASP A 474 11.88 6.96 19.58
N TRP A 475 12.63 6.29 20.44
CA TRP A 475 12.98 4.87 20.28
C TRP A 475 11.76 3.93 20.23
N LYS A 476 10.57 4.39 20.65
CA LYS A 476 9.34 3.59 20.62
C LYS A 476 8.76 3.41 19.21
N GLU A 477 9.08 4.32 18.30
CA GLU A 477 8.67 4.29 16.90
C GLU A 477 9.94 4.18 16.08
N GLY A 478 10.37 2.96 15.79
CA GLY A 478 11.68 2.73 15.17
C GLY A 478 11.81 3.34 13.78
N SER A 479 12.89 3.00 13.09
CA SER A 479 13.47 3.74 11.97
C SER A 479 12.62 3.96 10.72
N PHE A 480 11.30 3.72 10.71
CA PHE A 480 10.36 4.14 9.65
C PHE A 480 8.90 4.02 10.10
N HIS A 481 8.58 4.30 11.37
CA HIS A 481 7.32 3.88 12.03
C HIS A 481 7.23 2.36 12.20
N THR A 482 8.30 1.74 12.67
CA THR A 482 8.29 0.31 13.00
C THR A 482 7.94 0.05 14.44
N TRP A 483 7.56 -1.20 14.70
CA TRP A 483 7.73 -1.80 16.01
C TRP A 483 9.22 -1.78 16.43
N PRO A 484 9.53 -1.93 17.72
CA PRO A 484 10.91 -1.85 18.21
C PRO A 484 11.88 -2.90 17.62
N ASP A 485 11.38 -3.94 16.95
CA ASP A 485 12.20 -4.90 16.21
C ASP A 485 12.78 -4.38 14.89
N GLN A 486 12.39 -3.16 14.48
CA GLN A 486 12.84 -2.47 13.25
C GLN A 486 12.60 -3.24 11.94
N THR A 487 11.79 -4.29 12.00
CA THR A 487 11.50 -5.18 10.87
C THR A 487 10.05 -5.01 10.43
N HIS A 488 9.16 -4.89 11.40
CA HIS A 488 7.72 -4.85 11.24
C HIS A 488 7.19 -3.42 11.27
N GLY A 489 6.41 -3.04 10.26
CA GLY A 489 5.74 -1.74 10.17
C GLY A 489 4.61 -1.62 11.19
N ARG A 490 4.57 -0.51 11.91
CA ARG A 490 3.45 -0.14 12.79
C ARG A 490 2.38 0.64 12.03
N ALA A 491 2.64 1.14 10.83
CA ALA A 491 1.69 1.95 10.06
C ALA A 491 1.51 1.47 8.61
N HIS A 492 0.46 1.93 7.94
CA HIS A 492 0.23 1.69 6.51
C HIS A 492 1.31 2.31 5.62
N SER A 493 1.40 1.87 4.36
CA SER A 493 2.34 2.38 3.35
C SER A 493 3.81 2.03 3.63
N MET A 494 4.06 0.91 4.31
CA MET A 494 5.40 0.38 4.62
C MET A 494 5.73 -0.92 3.88
N GLU A 495 4.86 -1.36 2.98
CA GLU A 495 4.88 -2.70 2.41
C GLU A 495 6.14 -2.97 1.58
N LEU A 496 6.68 -1.97 0.87
CA LEU A 496 7.96 -2.09 0.17
C LEU A 496 9.11 -2.36 1.15
N CYS A 497 9.16 -1.62 2.26
CA CYS A 497 10.24 -1.71 3.23
C CYS A 497 10.20 -3.04 3.98
N GLU A 498 9.01 -3.53 4.31
CA GLU A 498 8.84 -4.86 4.89
C GLU A 498 9.22 -5.95 3.88
N LEU A 499 8.75 -5.84 2.63
CA LEU A 499 9.07 -6.80 1.58
C LEU A 499 10.58 -6.91 1.39
N GLN A 500 11.31 -5.79 1.37
CA GLN A 500 12.78 -5.76 1.26
C GLN A 500 13.51 -6.56 2.34
N ARG A 501 12.90 -6.74 3.52
CA ARG A 501 13.44 -7.53 4.63
C ARG A 501 13.03 -9.01 4.57
N SER A 502 12.05 -9.34 3.73
CA SER A 502 11.56 -10.70 3.58
C SER A 502 12.47 -11.57 2.70
N ALA A 503 12.40 -12.89 2.90
CA ALA A 503 12.97 -13.87 1.98
C ALA A 503 12.31 -13.88 0.59
N HIS A 504 11.16 -13.20 0.45
CA HIS A 504 10.42 -13.06 -0.79
C HIS A 504 10.97 -11.94 -1.69
N TRP A 505 11.71 -10.96 -1.15
CA TRP A 505 12.34 -9.89 -1.95
C TRP A 505 13.20 -10.44 -3.09
N SER A 506 14.17 -11.29 -2.72
CA SER A 506 15.09 -11.92 -3.66
C SER A 506 15.70 -13.15 -3.01
N ASN A 507 15.60 -14.29 -3.67
CA ASN A 507 16.23 -15.55 -3.26
C ASN A 507 16.91 -16.24 -4.45
N GLY A 508 17.62 -17.35 -4.20
CA GLY A 508 18.37 -18.06 -5.24
C GLY A 508 17.52 -18.67 -6.37
N SER A 509 16.19 -18.64 -6.28
CA SER A 509 15.28 -19.12 -7.34
C SER A 509 14.60 -17.98 -8.09
N GLN A 510 14.17 -16.93 -7.39
CA GLN A 510 13.33 -15.87 -7.95
C GLN A 510 13.57 -14.53 -7.24
N LYS A 511 13.38 -13.45 -8.00
CA LYS A 511 13.17 -12.09 -7.51
C LYS A 511 11.70 -11.79 -7.62
N LEU A 512 11.03 -11.57 -6.49
CA LEU A 512 9.60 -11.31 -6.51
C LEU A 512 9.33 -9.81 -6.57
N THR A 513 8.24 -9.50 -7.23
CA THR A 513 7.69 -8.14 -7.31
C THR A 513 6.31 -8.10 -6.68
N CYS A 514 5.83 -6.91 -6.29
CA CYS A 514 4.48 -6.74 -5.77
C CYS A 514 3.43 -7.40 -6.68
N TYR A 515 3.55 -7.21 -7.99
CA TYR A 515 2.62 -7.78 -8.99
C TYR A 515 2.86 -9.27 -9.30
N THR A 516 3.82 -9.92 -8.63
CA THR A 516 3.87 -11.39 -8.61
C THR A 516 2.72 -11.97 -7.79
N CYS A 517 2.30 -11.24 -6.74
CA CYS A 517 1.23 -11.62 -5.84
C CYS A 517 -0.03 -10.76 -5.99
N HIS A 518 0.07 -9.56 -6.56
CA HIS A 518 -1.06 -8.63 -6.70
C HIS A 518 -1.33 -8.25 -8.16
N ASP A 519 -2.51 -7.72 -8.45
CA ASP A 519 -2.81 -7.10 -9.74
C ASP A 519 -3.69 -5.86 -9.58
N GLY A 520 -3.15 -4.71 -9.98
CA GLY A 520 -3.86 -3.43 -9.93
C GLY A 520 -5.04 -3.32 -10.90
N HIS A 521 -5.13 -4.22 -11.88
CA HIS A 521 -6.24 -4.28 -12.84
C HIS A 521 -7.44 -5.09 -12.35
N THR A 522 -7.35 -5.73 -11.17
CA THR A 522 -8.42 -6.59 -10.67
C THR A 522 -8.81 -6.25 -9.24
N LEU A 523 -10.00 -6.71 -8.89
CA LEU A 523 -10.51 -6.64 -7.52
C LEU A 523 -10.13 -7.87 -6.70
N ASP A 524 -9.51 -8.88 -7.32
CA ASP A 524 -9.41 -10.22 -6.76
C ASP A 524 -8.28 -10.40 -5.74
N GLY A 525 -7.57 -9.32 -5.41
CA GLY A 525 -6.46 -9.24 -4.46
C GLY A 525 -5.18 -9.89 -4.97
N GLY A 526 -5.30 -11.03 -5.64
CA GLY A 526 -4.22 -11.80 -6.26
C GLY A 526 -3.96 -11.45 -7.73
N PRO A 527 -2.99 -12.12 -8.38
CA PRO A 527 -2.65 -11.88 -9.77
C PRO A 527 -3.75 -12.40 -10.72
N ALA A 528 -4.04 -11.70 -11.82
CA ALA A 528 -5.02 -12.16 -12.80
C ALA A 528 -4.67 -13.54 -13.40
N SER A 529 -3.37 -13.79 -13.58
CA SER A 529 -2.80 -15.06 -14.03
C SER A 529 -1.55 -15.36 -13.23
N PHE A 530 -1.51 -16.54 -12.62
CA PHE A 530 -0.36 -17.02 -11.87
C PHE A 530 0.20 -18.28 -12.52
N LYS A 531 1.32 -18.15 -13.22
CA LYS A 531 1.93 -19.26 -13.97
C LYS A 531 3.03 -19.96 -13.19
N VAL A 532 2.81 -21.25 -12.90
CA VAL A 532 3.82 -22.13 -12.30
C VAL A 532 3.94 -23.43 -13.09
N GLY A 533 5.09 -23.60 -13.74
CA GLY A 533 5.33 -24.73 -14.63
C GLY A 533 4.31 -24.75 -15.77
N ALA A 534 3.65 -25.90 -15.94
CA ALA A 534 2.58 -26.09 -16.92
C ALA A 534 1.24 -25.44 -16.53
N TYR A 535 1.08 -24.99 -15.28
CA TYR A 535 -0.21 -24.53 -14.76
C TYR A 535 -0.33 -23.01 -14.80
N ASP A 536 -1.53 -22.55 -15.11
CA ASP A 536 -1.94 -21.14 -15.01
C ASP A 536 -3.19 -21.04 -14.14
N PHE A 537 -3.05 -20.43 -12.97
CA PHE A 537 -4.13 -20.21 -12.01
C PHE A 537 -4.72 -18.82 -12.24
N THR A 538 -5.97 -18.75 -12.70
CA THR A 538 -6.66 -17.48 -12.94
C THR A 538 -7.16 -16.89 -11.62
N ASN A 539 -6.78 -15.66 -11.29
CA ASN A 539 -7.15 -14.97 -10.05
C ASN A 539 -6.82 -15.82 -8.81
N ALA A 540 -5.57 -16.28 -8.68
CA ALA A 540 -5.14 -17.07 -7.53
C ALA A 540 -5.32 -16.25 -6.23
N ALA A 541 -5.94 -16.83 -5.19
CA ALA A 541 -6.31 -16.09 -3.99
C ALA A 541 -5.48 -16.49 -2.75
N TYR A 542 -5.44 -15.61 -1.76
CA TYR A 542 -4.82 -15.85 -0.46
C TYR A 542 -5.63 -16.83 0.41
N GLY A 543 -6.97 -16.68 0.40
CA GLY A 543 -7.89 -17.35 1.32
C GLY A 543 -7.87 -18.88 1.26
N ASN A 544 -7.54 -19.47 0.11
CA ASN A 544 -7.48 -20.92 -0.10
C ASN A 544 -6.04 -21.46 -0.23
N ASN A 545 -5.05 -20.64 0.14
CA ASN A 545 -3.62 -20.92 0.03
C ASN A 545 -3.08 -21.18 -1.39
N VAL A 546 -3.89 -21.06 -2.45
CA VAL A 546 -3.44 -21.39 -3.82
C VAL A 546 -2.27 -20.49 -4.23
N LEU A 547 -2.33 -19.19 -3.94
CA LEU A 547 -1.27 -18.26 -4.31
C LEU A 547 0.09 -18.67 -3.72
N CYS A 548 0.10 -19.10 -2.45
CA CYS A 548 1.32 -19.52 -1.76
C CYS A 548 1.75 -20.93 -2.22
N LEU A 549 0.85 -21.90 -2.14
CA LEU A 549 1.17 -23.30 -2.40
C LEU A 549 1.50 -23.57 -3.86
N ALA A 550 1.03 -22.75 -4.81
CA ALA A 550 1.45 -22.90 -6.19
C ALA A 550 2.98 -22.73 -6.36
N CYS A 551 3.66 -21.91 -5.55
CA CYS A 551 5.13 -21.85 -5.54
C CYS A 551 5.78 -22.84 -4.56
N HIS A 552 5.17 -23.04 -3.39
CA HIS A 552 5.79 -23.81 -2.30
C HIS A 552 5.56 -25.32 -2.38
N ALA A 553 4.53 -25.79 -3.10
CA ALA A 553 4.31 -27.21 -3.34
C ALA A 553 5.52 -27.84 -4.04
N THR A 554 5.70 -29.15 -3.86
CA THR A 554 6.86 -29.93 -4.34
C THR A 554 8.21 -29.54 -3.73
N ARG A 555 8.24 -28.67 -2.72
CA ARG A 555 9.47 -28.15 -2.11
C ARG A 555 9.40 -28.17 -0.59
N GLY A 556 10.56 -28.36 0.05
CA GLY A 556 10.70 -28.24 1.50
C GLY A 556 9.66 -29.06 2.29
N GLN A 557 8.94 -28.40 3.18
CA GLN A 557 7.89 -29.00 4.02
C GLN A 557 6.62 -29.39 3.25
N PHE A 558 6.45 -28.89 2.02
CA PHE A 558 5.32 -29.16 1.13
C PHE A 558 5.75 -30.04 -0.07
N LYS A 559 6.85 -30.78 0.06
CA LYS A 559 7.35 -31.70 -0.99
C LYS A 559 6.36 -32.82 -1.35
N ASP A 560 5.48 -33.17 -0.41
CA ASP A 560 4.53 -34.28 -0.53
C ASP A 560 3.22 -33.89 -1.25
N ILE A 561 3.07 -32.62 -1.65
CA ILE A 561 1.94 -32.14 -2.44
C ILE A 561 2.41 -31.67 -3.83
N SER A 562 1.60 -31.97 -4.84
CA SER A 562 1.87 -31.61 -6.23
C SER A 562 1.16 -30.32 -6.62
N ILE A 563 1.58 -29.70 -7.73
CA ILE A 563 0.86 -28.56 -8.32
C ILE A 563 -0.56 -28.97 -8.76
N ALA A 564 -0.77 -30.23 -9.14
CA ALA A 564 -2.11 -30.74 -9.44
C ALA A 564 -3.01 -30.75 -8.21
N ASP A 565 -2.47 -31.05 -7.02
CA ASP A 565 -3.23 -30.98 -5.76
C ASP A 565 -3.67 -29.54 -5.47
N VAL A 566 -2.77 -28.56 -5.70
CA VAL A 566 -3.09 -27.13 -5.55
C VAL A 566 -4.13 -26.68 -6.58
N ALA A 567 -4.06 -27.19 -7.82
CA ALA A 567 -5.07 -26.92 -8.86
C ALA A 567 -6.48 -27.38 -8.45
N VAL A 568 -6.61 -28.44 -7.64
CA VAL A 568 -7.91 -28.85 -7.09
C VAL A 568 -8.49 -27.78 -6.15
N LEU A 569 -7.68 -27.17 -5.28
CA LEU A 569 -8.14 -26.10 -4.37
C LEU A 569 -8.67 -24.89 -5.17
N GLN A 570 -8.07 -24.60 -6.31
CA GLN A 570 -8.50 -23.53 -7.21
C GLN A 570 -9.88 -23.83 -7.81
N LEU A 571 -10.09 -25.06 -8.30
CA LEU A 571 -11.37 -25.50 -8.86
C LEU A 571 -12.49 -25.51 -7.81
N GLU A 572 -12.19 -25.95 -6.59
CA GLU A 572 -13.16 -25.98 -5.49
C GLU A 572 -13.62 -24.58 -5.06
N ALA A 573 -12.72 -23.60 -5.11
CA ALA A 573 -13.06 -22.19 -4.91
C ALA A 573 -13.89 -21.59 -6.07
N GLY A 574 -14.29 -22.41 -7.05
CA GLY A 574 -15.05 -22.00 -8.24
C GLY A 574 -14.22 -21.19 -9.24
N ARG A 575 -12.87 -21.28 -9.17
CA ARG A 575 -11.96 -20.53 -10.03
C ARG A 575 -11.36 -21.43 -11.11
N LYS A 576 -10.81 -20.81 -12.15
CA LYS A 576 -10.26 -21.50 -13.31
C LYS A 576 -8.78 -21.80 -13.13
N VAL A 577 -8.38 -22.93 -13.67
CA VAL A 577 -6.98 -23.33 -13.82
C VAL A 577 -6.84 -24.05 -15.16
N THR A 578 -5.75 -23.76 -15.87
CA THR A 578 -5.35 -24.49 -17.07
C THR A 578 -4.03 -25.19 -16.85
N LYS A 579 -3.81 -26.28 -17.59
CA LYS A 579 -2.53 -26.98 -17.69
C LYS A 579 -2.16 -27.07 -19.16
N ASP A 580 -0.99 -26.55 -19.52
CA ASP A 580 -0.51 -26.48 -20.90
C ASP A 580 -1.55 -25.81 -21.84
N GLY A 581 -2.22 -24.77 -21.32
CA GLY A 581 -3.28 -24.03 -22.03
C GLY A 581 -4.64 -24.72 -22.10
N THR A 582 -4.76 -25.97 -21.65
CA THR A 582 -6.03 -26.72 -21.64
C THR A 582 -6.70 -26.61 -20.25
N PRO A 583 -8.03 -26.42 -20.15
CA PRO A 583 -8.72 -26.43 -18.87
C PRO A 583 -8.38 -27.69 -18.05
N PHE A 584 -7.90 -27.49 -16.82
CA PHE A 584 -7.60 -28.60 -15.93
C PHE A 584 -8.88 -29.11 -15.28
N ALA A 585 -9.05 -30.43 -15.25
CA ALA A 585 -10.18 -31.10 -14.63
C ALA A 585 -9.70 -32.32 -13.83
N THR A 586 -10.44 -32.67 -12.79
CA THR A 586 -10.15 -33.82 -11.93
C THR A 586 -11.44 -34.58 -11.62
N LYS A 587 -11.34 -35.88 -11.38
CA LYS A 587 -12.47 -36.67 -10.88
C LYS A 587 -12.79 -36.27 -9.43
N PRO A 588 -14.06 -36.36 -8.98
CA PRO A 588 -14.43 -36.00 -7.60
C PRO A 588 -13.68 -36.79 -6.51
N SER A 589 -13.40 -38.08 -6.73
CA SER A 589 -12.61 -38.92 -5.82
C SER A 589 -11.19 -38.40 -5.65
N ASP A 590 -10.55 -38.04 -6.76
CA ASP A 590 -9.17 -37.57 -6.79
C ASP A 590 -9.07 -36.16 -6.19
N ALA A 591 -10.12 -35.34 -6.39
CA ALA A 591 -10.25 -34.04 -5.75
C ALA A 591 -10.30 -34.15 -4.22
N ALA A 592 -11.11 -35.07 -3.69
CA ALA A 592 -11.19 -35.30 -2.25
C ALA A 592 -9.84 -35.77 -1.66
N LEU A 593 -9.13 -36.65 -2.36
CA LEU A 593 -7.80 -37.10 -1.96
C LEU A 593 -6.77 -35.98 -2.01
N ALA A 594 -6.80 -35.12 -3.04
CA ALA A 594 -5.92 -33.96 -3.15
C ALA A 594 -6.11 -32.99 -1.99
N ARG A 595 -7.35 -32.65 -1.64
CA ARG A 595 -7.66 -31.82 -0.46
C ARG A 595 -7.12 -32.42 0.83
N ASN A 596 -7.33 -33.72 1.02
CA ASN A 596 -6.80 -34.43 2.19
C ASN A 596 -5.27 -34.41 2.24
N ARG A 597 -4.58 -34.53 1.08
CA ARG A 597 -3.12 -34.39 1.02
C ARG A 597 -2.67 -32.98 1.40
N VAL A 598 -3.30 -31.95 0.84
CA VAL A 598 -3.01 -30.55 1.20
C VAL A 598 -3.24 -30.31 2.68
N ALA A 599 -4.42 -30.64 3.19
CA ALA A 599 -4.77 -30.45 4.59
C ALA A 599 -3.78 -31.16 5.53
N LYS A 600 -3.40 -32.40 5.24
CA LYS A 600 -2.40 -33.15 6.02
C LYS A 600 -1.01 -32.53 5.93
N SER A 601 -0.59 -32.07 4.76
CA SER A 601 0.72 -31.42 4.58
C SER A 601 0.79 -30.10 5.33
N VAL A 602 -0.27 -29.27 5.27
CA VAL A 602 -0.37 -28.03 6.05
C VAL A 602 -0.43 -28.34 7.54
N ALA A 603 -1.22 -29.32 7.98
CA ALA A 603 -1.28 -29.73 9.38
C ALA A 603 0.08 -30.22 9.91
N LYS A 604 0.82 -31.00 9.12
CA LYS A 604 2.18 -31.43 9.46
C LYS A 604 3.14 -30.24 9.56
N HIS A 605 3.06 -29.28 8.63
CA HIS A 605 3.82 -28.04 8.70
C HIS A 605 3.49 -27.25 9.99
N MET A 606 2.20 -27.07 10.30
CA MET A 606 1.74 -26.41 11.53
C MET A 606 2.17 -27.16 12.79
N GLN A 607 2.24 -28.49 12.79
CA GLN A 607 2.75 -29.26 13.92
C GLN A 607 4.21 -28.95 14.20
N VAL A 608 5.03 -28.91 13.15
CA VAL A 608 6.47 -28.68 13.27
C VAL A 608 6.76 -27.23 13.64
N GLY A 609 6.04 -26.28 13.04
CA GLY A 609 6.27 -24.85 13.26
C GLY A 609 5.64 -24.31 14.53
N ALA A 610 4.41 -24.71 14.85
CA ALA A 610 3.58 -24.10 15.90
C ALA A 610 2.94 -25.10 16.88
N GLY A 611 3.23 -26.40 16.77
CA GLY A 611 2.60 -27.42 17.62
C GLY A 611 1.10 -27.63 17.36
N MET A 612 0.58 -27.17 16.22
CA MET A 612 -0.86 -27.13 15.90
C MET A 612 -1.32 -28.24 14.93
N GLY A 613 -0.67 -29.40 14.93
CA GLY A 613 -0.95 -30.48 13.97
C GLY A 613 -2.31 -31.15 14.12
N GLY A 614 -2.89 -31.11 15.33
CA GLY A 614 -4.23 -31.63 15.60
C GLY A 614 -5.35 -30.63 15.27
N ALA A 615 -5.01 -29.39 14.88
CA ALA A 615 -6.01 -28.38 14.58
C ALA A 615 -6.66 -28.63 13.21
N LEU A 616 -7.95 -28.32 13.10
CA LEU A 616 -8.70 -28.49 11.85
C LEU A 616 -8.22 -27.49 10.79
N TYR A 617 -7.85 -28.00 9.61
CA TYR A 617 -7.53 -27.17 8.46
C TYR A 617 -8.80 -26.48 7.93
N THR A 618 -8.91 -25.18 8.19
CA THR A 618 -10.10 -24.35 7.91
C THR A 618 -9.67 -23.00 7.36
N PRO A 619 -8.89 -22.96 6.26
CA PRO A 619 -8.20 -21.74 5.80
C PRO A 619 -9.15 -20.62 5.34
N ASP A 620 -10.39 -20.97 5.02
CA ASP A 620 -11.46 -20.10 4.53
C ASP A 620 -12.41 -19.59 5.63
N ASN A 621 -12.29 -20.10 6.86
CA ASN A 621 -13.11 -19.65 7.98
C ASN A 621 -12.61 -18.30 8.51
N PRO A 622 -13.34 -17.19 8.35
CA PRO A 622 -12.85 -15.86 8.73
C PRO A 622 -12.67 -15.69 10.25
N SER A 623 -13.41 -16.44 11.07
CA SER A 623 -13.30 -16.39 12.53
C SER A 623 -12.19 -17.29 13.07
N MET A 624 -11.81 -18.33 12.33
CA MET A 624 -10.81 -19.31 12.73
C MET A 624 -10.08 -19.84 11.49
N PRO A 625 -9.26 -19.02 10.81
CA PRO A 625 -8.66 -19.35 9.52
C PRO A 625 -7.45 -20.28 9.68
N VAL A 626 -7.61 -21.39 10.40
CA VAL A 626 -6.50 -22.25 10.81
C VAL A 626 -5.89 -22.93 9.59
N GLY A 627 -4.58 -22.77 9.44
CA GLY A 627 -3.81 -23.24 8.29
C GLY A 627 -3.90 -22.34 7.06
N ASN A 628 -4.56 -21.18 7.14
CA ASN A 628 -4.40 -20.15 6.12
C ASN A 628 -2.98 -19.57 6.19
N CYS A 629 -2.25 -19.60 5.07
CA CYS A 629 -0.87 -19.14 5.01
C CYS A 629 -0.75 -17.64 5.32
N ALA A 630 -1.63 -16.80 4.76
CA ALA A 630 -1.58 -15.36 4.97
C ALA A 630 -1.97 -14.98 6.41
N SER A 631 -2.92 -15.68 7.03
CA SER A 631 -3.29 -15.41 8.43
C SER A 631 -2.12 -15.62 9.41
N CYS A 632 -1.24 -16.60 9.14
CA CYS A 632 -0.10 -16.87 10.02
C CYS A 632 1.17 -16.10 9.62
N HIS A 633 1.45 -15.99 8.31
CA HIS A 633 2.69 -15.43 7.79
C HIS A 633 2.58 -13.98 7.34
N MET A 634 1.38 -13.42 7.26
CA MET A 634 1.14 -12.00 6.99
C MET A 634 0.20 -11.44 8.06
N PRO A 635 0.52 -11.59 9.36
CA PRO A 635 -0.34 -11.12 10.42
C PRO A 635 -0.59 -9.62 10.26
N LYS A 636 -1.81 -9.17 10.56
CA LYS A 636 -2.08 -7.74 10.58
C LYS A 636 -1.54 -7.14 11.86
N ILE A 637 -0.53 -6.31 11.71
CA ILE A 637 0.26 -5.76 12.82
C ILE A 637 0.31 -4.23 12.81
N GLY A 638 -0.03 -3.59 11.68
CA GLY A 638 0.02 -2.14 11.53
C GLY A 638 -1.33 -1.46 11.66
N LYS A 639 -1.33 -0.17 12.02
CA LYS A 639 -2.49 0.73 12.05
C LYS A 639 -2.61 1.56 10.77
N LEU A 640 -3.83 2.02 10.48
CA LEU A 640 -4.10 2.88 9.32
C LEU A 640 -3.77 4.36 9.53
N GLN A 641 -3.46 4.82 10.73
CA GLN A 641 -3.03 6.19 10.99
C GLN A 641 -2.06 6.27 12.14
N ASP A 642 -1.30 7.36 12.15
CA ASP A 642 -0.46 7.72 13.28
C ASP A 642 -1.24 8.47 14.37
N VAL A 643 -2.13 7.73 15.05
CA VAL A 643 -2.77 8.17 16.30
C VAL A 643 -2.46 7.11 17.36
N ASN A 644 -2.08 7.53 18.56
CA ASN A 644 -1.71 6.60 19.64
C ASN A 644 -2.95 6.30 20.50
N VAL A 645 -3.86 5.49 19.93
CA VAL A 645 -5.14 5.10 20.53
C VAL A 645 -5.50 3.68 20.10
N ASP A 646 -6.09 2.90 21.01
CA ASP A 646 -6.51 1.51 20.78
C ASP A 646 -7.63 1.39 19.73
N ALA A 647 -8.33 2.49 19.49
CA ALA A 647 -9.34 2.73 18.45
C ALA A 647 -8.84 2.56 17.00
N GLN A 648 -7.66 1.98 16.81
CA GLN A 648 -7.08 1.65 15.50
C GLN A 648 -6.75 0.16 15.37
N TYR A 649 -7.11 -0.64 16.35
CA TYR A 649 -6.84 -2.06 16.38
C TYR A 649 -8.11 -2.81 16.74
N HIS A 650 -8.22 -4.03 16.25
CA HIS A 650 -9.27 -4.93 16.68
C HIS A 650 -8.95 -5.42 18.10
N LEU A 651 -9.85 -5.16 19.05
CA LEU A 651 -9.69 -5.54 20.46
C LEU A 651 -10.49 -6.80 20.78
N ASP A 652 -9.95 -7.62 21.67
CA ASP A 652 -10.66 -8.76 22.27
C ASP A 652 -10.01 -9.12 23.61
N PHE A 653 -10.67 -9.94 24.42
CA PHE A 653 -10.19 -10.30 25.75
C PHE A 653 -8.96 -11.19 25.73
N ASP A 654 -7.98 -10.88 26.58
CA ASP A 654 -6.90 -11.80 26.94
C ASP A 654 -7.42 -12.96 27.82
N LYS A 655 -6.54 -13.91 28.15
CA LYS A 655 -6.89 -15.08 28.99
C LYS A 655 -7.38 -14.69 30.40
N LYS A 656 -7.08 -13.48 30.87
CA LYS A 656 -7.50 -12.96 32.18
C LYS A 656 -8.79 -12.13 32.10
N GLY A 657 -9.36 -11.96 30.90
CA GLY A 657 -10.56 -11.16 30.68
C GLY A 657 -10.29 -9.65 30.59
N LYS A 658 -9.05 -9.24 30.31
CA LYS A 658 -8.67 -7.84 30.09
C LYS A 658 -8.72 -7.47 28.62
N SER A 659 -8.94 -6.20 28.30
CA SER A 659 -8.80 -5.73 26.91
C SER A 659 -7.36 -5.93 26.44
N ALA A 660 -7.23 -6.32 25.17
CA ALA A 660 -5.94 -6.46 24.49
C ALA A 660 -6.14 -6.36 22.97
N MET A 661 -5.09 -5.95 22.26
CA MET A 661 -5.10 -5.97 20.80
C MET A 661 -5.06 -7.40 20.27
N ALA A 662 -6.09 -7.76 19.50
CA ALA A 662 -6.21 -9.05 18.85
C ALA A 662 -5.61 -9.02 17.43
N GLU A 663 -5.78 -7.94 16.68
CA GLU A 663 -5.32 -7.81 15.30
C GLU A 663 -5.19 -6.32 14.89
N GLY A 664 -4.25 -5.98 14.00
CA GLY A 664 -4.18 -4.66 13.36
C GLY A 664 -5.01 -4.55 12.07
N ASN A 665 -4.83 -3.48 11.31
CA ASN A 665 -5.50 -3.31 10.00
C ASN A 665 -4.61 -3.67 8.81
N VAL A 666 -3.28 -3.53 8.95
CA VAL A 666 -2.31 -3.67 7.85
C VAL A 666 -1.51 -4.95 8.04
N ALA A 667 -1.51 -5.81 7.02
CA ALA A 667 -0.77 -7.07 6.98
C ALA A 667 0.73 -6.81 6.83
N SER A 668 1.54 -7.52 7.63
CA SER A 668 3.00 -7.58 7.47
C SER A 668 3.36 -8.17 6.10
N HIS A 669 4.28 -7.51 5.40
CA HIS A 669 4.92 -8.03 4.19
C HIS A 669 6.33 -8.59 4.45
N VAL A 670 6.64 -8.93 5.71
CA VAL A 670 7.88 -9.64 6.09
C VAL A 670 7.76 -11.16 5.80
N PHE A 671 6.53 -11.69 5.74
CA PHE A 671 6.19 -13.09 5.44
C PHE A 671 6.63 -14.11 6.51
N ASP A 672 6.66 -13.71 7.78
CA ASP A 672 7.04 -14.52 8.93
C ASP A 672 5.93 -14.65 9.97
N ILE A 673 6.17 -15.51 10.96
CA ILE A 673 5.28 -15.66 12.11
C ILE A 673 5.75 -14.69 13.18
N VAL A 674 4.90 -13.74 13.56
CA VAL A 674 5.10 -12.94 14.76
C VAL A 674 4.66 -13.77 15.95
N TRP A 675 5.60 -14.15 16.80
CA TRP A 675 5.32 -15.01 17.96
C TRP A 675 4.80 -14.20 19.15
N PRO A 676 3.90 -14.76 19.99
CA PRO A 676 3.44 -14.07 21.20
C PRO A 676 4.59 -13.67 22.13
N GLY A 677 5.66 -14.48 22.20
CA GLY A 677 6.86 -14.16 22.97
C GLY A 677 7.62 -12.93 22.45
N GLN A 678 7.65 -12.72 21.12
CA GLN A 678 8.24 -11.53 20.51
C GLN A 678 7.42 -10.30 20.88
N SER A 679 6.09 -10.36 20.78
CA SER A 679 5.20 -9.28 21.22
C SER A 679 5.31 -8.98 22.71
N ALA A 680 5.45 -10.01 23.56
CA ALA A 680 5.51 -9.86 25.01
C ALA A 680 6.70 -9.02 25.49
N ILE A 681 7.83 -9.11 24.78
CA ILE A 681 9.06 -8.35 25.11
C ILE A 681 8.87 -6.85 24.83
N LEU A 682 7.94 -6.49 23.94
CA LEU A 682 7.63 -5.10 23.59
C LEU A 682 6.71 -4.41 24.61
N ARG A 683 6.25 -5.13 25.64
CA ARG A 683 5.41 -4.55 26.70
C ARG A 683 6.17 -3.48 27.49
N ASN A 684 5.48 -2.39 27.81
CA ASN A 684 6.05 -1.32 28.63
C ASN A 684 6.55 -1.88 29.98
N PRO A 685 7.81 -1.62 30.37
CA PRO A 685 8.37 -2.10 31.65
C PRO A 685 7.70 -1.49 32.88
N ASP A 686 7.00 -0.36 32.73
CA ASP A 686 6.10 0.23 33.73
C ASP A 686 4.63 -0.03 33.31
N PRO A 687 3.97 -1.06 33.86
CA PRO A 687 2.60 -1.42 33.49
C PRO A 687 1.58 -0.31 33.76
N SER A 688 1.85 0.61 34.70
CA SER A 688 0.95 1.75 34.97
C SER A 688 0.91 2.79 33.86
N LYS A 689 1.92 2.75 32.97
CA LYS A 689 2.06 3.61 31.79
C LYS A 689 1.93 2.84 30.48
N GLY A 690 1.77 1.53 30.55
CA GLY A 690 1.58 0.69 29.37
C GLY A 690 0.21 0.92 28.76
N LYS A 691 0.15 0.78 27.44
CA LYS A 691 -1.07 0.85 26.65
C LYS A 691 -1.16 -0.36 25.75
N ASP A 692 -2.36 -0.80 25.45
CA ASP A 692 -2.60 -1.90 24.51
C ASP A 692 -1.88 -1.64 23.17
N TYR A 693 -2.01 -0.43 22.60
CA TYR A 693 -1.29 -0.01 21.39
C TYR A 693 0.24 0.01 21.43
N ASP A 694 0.88 -0.21 22.59
CA ASP A 694 2.34 -0.36 22.69
C ASP A 694 2.83 -1.77 22.34
N ILE A 695 1.92 -2.75 22.25
CA ILE A 695 2.26 -4.17 22.05
C ILE A 695 1.98 -4.58 20.60
N MET A 696 2.97 -5.08 19.87
CA MET A 696 2.73 -5.56 18.50
C MET A 696 1.69 -6.71 18.47
N PRO A 697 0.56 -6.61 17.71
CA PRO A 697 -0.31 -7.75 17.46
C PRO A 697 0.49 -8.93 16.86
N ASN A 698 0.04 -10.17 17.04
CA ASN A 698 0.80 -11.33 16.59
C ASN A 698 -0.03 -12.32 15.78
N SER A 699 0.64 -13.29 15.16
CA SER A 699 0.00 -14.30 14.30
C SER A 699 -1.01 -15.19 15.04
N CYS A 700 -0.99 -15.20 16.38
CA CYS A 700 -1.84 -16.04 17.21
C CYS A 700 -2.96 -15.26 17.90
N SER A 701 -2.79 -13.96 18.13
CA SER A 701 -3.66 -13.13 18.97
C SER A 701 -5.09 -13.03 18.42
N LYS A 702 -5.28 -13.12 17.11
CA LYS A 702 -6.62 -13.17 16.52
C LYS A 702 -7.46 -14.33 17.05
N CYS A 703 -6.86 -15.52 17.17
CA CYS A 703 -7.58 -16.75 17.49
C CYS A 703 -7.44 -17.19 18.97
N HIS A 704 -6.41 -16.70 19.67
CA HIS A 704 -6.02 -17.24 20.97
C HIS A 704 -5.92 -16.15 22.03
N ALA A 705 -6.81 -16.19 23.02
CA ALA A 705 -6.79 -15.27 24.16
C ALA A 705 -5.48 -15.32 24.98
N PHE A 706 -4.77 -16.45 25.00
CA PHE A 706 -3.46 -16.55 25.69
C PHE A 706 -2.34 -15.80 24.96
N ALA A 707 -2.51 -15.56 23.66
CA ALA A 707 -1.54 -14.86 22.82
C ALA A 707 -1.80 -13.36 22.77
N ARG A 708 -2.96 -12.91 23.27
CA ARG A 708 -3.27 -11.50 23.48
C ARG A 708 -2.62 -11.07 24.79
N ILE A 709 -1.99 -9.90 24.75
CA ILE A 709 -1.25 -9.37 25.88
C ILE A 709 -1.82 -7.99 26.14
N SER A 710 -2.46 -7.82 27.29
CA SER A 710 -2.93 -6.51 27.72
C SER A 710 -1.73 -5.63 28.12
N GLY A 711 -1.67 -4.46 27.52
CA GLY A 711 -0.69 -3.43 27.79
C GLY A 711 -1.11 -2.53 28.95
N ASP A 712 -2.41 -2.43 29.21
CA ASP A 712 -2.96 -1.62 30.30
C ASP A 712 -2.69 -2.24 31.69
N GLY A 713 -2.75 -1.37 32.69
CA GLY A 713 -2.54 -1.68 34.11
C GLY A 713 -3.82 -2.11 34.84
N ASP A 714 -4.87 -2.45 34.10
CA ASP A 714 -6.25 -2.73 34.50
C ASP A 714 -6.45 -3.90 35.48
#